data_AF-A0AA91PWB6-F1
#
_entry.id   AF-A0AA91PWB6-F1
#
_cell.length_a   1.000
_cell.length_b   1.000
_cell.length_c   1.000
_cell.angle_alpha   90.00
_cell.angle_beta   90.00
_cell.angle_gamma   90.00
#
_symmetry.space_group_name_H-M   'P 1'
#
loop_
_entity.id
_entity.type
_entity.pdbx_description
1 polymer ?
#
loop_
_entity_poly.entity_id
_entity_poly.type
_entity_poly.pdbx_seq_one_letter_code
_entity_poly.pdbx_strand_id
1 'polypeptide(L)'
;MSEAALSRISNLIKVEDDLAKIDTLRQQFIKERSSIDAKLNATTQQQIESIISNLEKLNVSAQKLTEIKSNIDKIDIVYSESITQVKEYDTLRSVTGVYQRMMQVQNLYNDTANFRSYLDHIRSIIDSELALVSEDISYPAESLQRIHFHVTQARNFSEYLETESQRLSDDTQSLVNKIVQPVKQIARRFDELLKEVIISVTEAVKEGNTGLVANLVQIIEYEAAEDAKAVLVNSLDLVSTSRDVLDYSKFRAKPRNYMKFFYTKLDESIAETFNKCVDHFSQDQMLVYDNLDWLEDELVFVVHTLAPLFPASWAVGDFIQGSYYDLLHKFTMGLINTNPPAEDLMRILAYDSHYSTFVGSLQVATGKNAKEQRSILGDELKSSVLDDYLGVIVIKMNEWNENLMKQEATAFVARTEPPDVYAYTQSVDELDEFEHVVTVVKMNDVYVLPDFKTSLSMLKEQADVAADSGYGKVLVGVIENWSKRYLERIQMFQRLVIEELEKYMSVYSNERSLIKESKIKRFLKKSNNSQPEFDVENMTAEELAQISSPGLVEYLTALCNTYEINSDRLLEKFLPSYLAKVHSSYQERIQRAFEETISPSTELNACVVRSLKDIILNDLYPALSVVFTKQWYEGDRTQTSGDPIMAESIVETLVEYLEDLRSFASFEIFSLTFNIVLDEFICVYLQIGFQNILHGDGKKIDPKATKKSKSFSEAINRDISIFYDGLDPLLSRKDAMTLLKSLTALEMLTTLATMDDPFENIPQMWEQDILETYYDCSVEYVRGALLCRKDIDNKMVPALMDKLTAIKKHYHSTVDPPQIPVVTLNNFAFA
;
A
#
# COMPACT_ATOMS: atom_id res chain seq x y z
N MET A 1 8.06 39.64 35.81
CA MET A 1 7.61 38.34 35.23
C MET A 1 8.50 38.02 34.05
N SER A 2 8.71 36.75 33.72
CA SER A 2 9.56 36.37 32.58
C SER A 2 8.85 36.57 31.24
N GLU A 3 9.63 36.89 30.21
CA GLU A 3 9.16 37.16 28.85
C GLU A 3 8.42 35.96 28.24
N ALA A 4 8.84 34.73 28.59
CA ALA A 4 8.17 33.49 28.21
C ALA A 4 6.75 33.30 28.82
N ALA A 5 6.44 33.95 29.95
CA ALA A 5 5.07 33.96 30.49
C ALA A 5 4.19 34.91 29.67
N LEU A 6 4.72 36.08 29.30
CA LEU A 6 4.03 37.04 28.44
C LEU A 6 3.80 36.49 27.03
N SER A 7 4.76 35.75 26.44
CA SER A 7 4.59 35.14 25.12
C SER A 7 3.59 33.97 25.12
N ARG A 8 3.47 33.20 26.23
CA ARG A 8 2.39 32.21 26.40
C ARG A 8 1.02 32.89 26.49
N ILE A 9 0.87 33.94 27.30
CA ILE A 9 -0.38 34.70 27.43
C ILE A 9 -0.77 35.35 26.09
N SER A 10 0.18 35.96 25.38
CA SER A 10 -0.02 36.56 24.06
C SER A 10 -0.38 35.54 22.97
N ASN A 11 0.05 34.28 23.10
CA ASN A 11 -0.37 33.22 22.18
C ASN A 11 -1.77 32.66 22.49
N LEU A 12 -2.28 32.86 23.71
CA LEU A 12 -3.59 32.36 24.18
C LEU A 12 -4.74 33.36 24.07
N ILE A 13 -4.47 34.63 23.75
CA ILE A 13 -5.48 35.68 23.58
C ILE A 13 -5.16 36.45 22.29
N LYS A 14 -5.82 36.09 21.19
CA LYS A 14 -5.61 36.71 19.86
C LYS A 14 -6.87 37.28 19.23
N VAL A 15 -8.06 36.94 19.75
CA VAL A 15 -9.36 37.43 19.27
C VAL A 15 -10.17 37.92 20.48
N GLU A 16 -11.05 38.90 20.29
CA GLU A 16 -11.86 39.46 21.40
C GLU A 16 -12.74 38.40 22.09
N ASP A 17 -13.19 37.38 21.34
CA ASP A 17 -13.99 36.26 21.83
C ASP A 17 -13.22 35.34 22.84
N ASP A 18 -11.88 35.37 22.82
CA ASP A 18 -11.06 34.65 23.81
C ASP A 18 -11.07 35.31 25.20
N LEU A 19 -11.50 36.57 25.33
CA LEU A 19 -11.64 37.21 26.65
C LEU A 19 -12.69 36.49 27.52
N ALA A 20 -13.72 35.89 26.92
CA ALA A 20 -14.70 35.08 27.64
C ALA A 20 -14.09 33.83 28.32
N LYS A 21 -12.95 33.34 27.81
CA LYS A 21 -12.25 32.14 28.31
C LYS A 21 -11.24 32.46 29.41
N ILE A 22 -11.05 33.74 29.77
CA ILE A 22 -10.03 34.16 30.75
C ILE A 22 -10.28 33.56 32.12
N ASP A 23 -11.51 33.54 32.65
CA ASP A 23 -11.75 32.97 33.98
C ASP A 23 -11.64 31.42 34.00
N THR A 24 -11.92 30.72 32.89
CA THR A 24 -11.65 29.28 32.79
C THR A 24 -10.14 28.98 32.74
N LEU A 25 -9.38 29.75 31.97
CA LEU A 25 -7.90 29.66 31.93
C LEU A 25 -7.30 30.05 33.29
N ARG A 26 -7.87 31.04 33.99
CA ARG A 26 -7.46 31.43 35.33
C ARG A 26 -7.71 30.32 36.36
N GLN A 27 -8.86 29.65 36.31
CA GLN A 27 -9.12 28.46 37.13
C GLN A 27 -8.14 27.32 36.81
N GLN A 28 -7.80 27.12 35.53
CA GLN A 28 -6.77 26.15 35.13
C GLN A 28 -5.38 26.54 35.69
N PHE A 29 -4.92 27.78 35.52
CA PHE A 29 -3.64 28.22 36.07
C PHE A 29 -3.60 28.22 37.61
N ILE A 30 -4.73 28.43 38.29
CA ILE A 30 -4.84 28.24 39.75
C ILE A 30 -4.71 26.76 40.12
N LYS A 31 -5.33 25.83 39.37
CA LYS A 31 -5.17 24.38 39.56
C LYS A 31 -3.72 23.94 39.29
N GLU A 32 -3.15 24.31 38.15
CA GLU A 32 -1.75 24.03 37.79
C GLU A 32 -0.80 24.56 38.85
N ARG A 33 -0.93 25.83 39.24
CA ARG A 33 -0.16 26.41 40.34
C ARG A 33 -0.37 25.62 41.64
N SER A 34 -1.59 25.28 42.03
CA SER A 34 -1.81 24.53 43.27
C SER A 34 -1.17 23.14 43.25
N SER A 35 -1.13 22.47 42.09
CA SER A 35 -0.42 21.20 41.91
C SER A 35 1.10 21.38 41.89
N ILE A 36 1.61 22.49 41.36
CA ILE A 36 3.04 22.82 41.37
C ILE A 36 3.47 23.20 42.79
N ASP A 37 2.76 24.08 43.48
CA ASP A 37 2.99 24.47 44.88
C ASP A 37 2.93 23.24 45.80
N ALA A 38 1.99 22.30 45.57
CA ALA A 38 1.91 21.04 46.32
C ALA A 38 3.09 20.08 46.04
N LYS A 39 3.45 19.87 44.76
CA LYS A 39 4.63 19.06 44.38
C LYS A 39 5.92 19.68 44.91
N LEU A 40 6.07 20.99 44.79
CA LEU A 40 7.24 21.73 45.23
C LEU A 40 7.37 21.69 46.75
N ASN A 41 6.29 21.87 47.52
CA ASN A 41 6.30 21.69 48.97
C ASN A 41 6.66 20.25 49.39
N ALA A 42 6.13 19.23 48.69
CA ALA A 42 6.52 17.84 48.96
C ALA A 42 8.01 17.59 48.67
N THR A 43 8.53 18.12 47.55
CA THR A 43 9.94 17.99 47.17
C THR A 43 10.87 18.79 48.09
N THR A 44 10.52 20.01 48.48
CA THR A 44 11.32 20.79 49.42
C THR A 44 11.29 20.20 50.82
N GLN A 45 10.15 19.65 51.27
CA GLN A 45 10.09 18.93 52.54
C GLN A 45 10.95 17.65 52.51
N GLN A 46 10.89 16.84 51.45
CA GLN A 46 11.79 15.69 51.28
C GLN A 46 13.27 16.10 51.24
N GLN A 47 13.61 17.22 50.60
CA GLN A 47 14.97 17.75 50.62
C GLN A 47 15.37 18.27 52.01
N ILE A 48 14.48 18.92 52.75
CA ILE A 48 14.73 19.36 54.13
C ILE A 48 14.95 18.16 55.05
N GLU A 49 14.10 17.13 54.97
CA GLU A 49 14.25 15.87 55.73
C GLU A 49 15.56 15.15 55.36
N SER A 50 15.92 15.12 54.07
CA SER A 50 17.21 14.58 53.61
C SER A 50 18.39 15.42 54.12
N ILE A 51 18.30 16.76 54.12
CA ILE A 51 19.36 17.65 54.62
C ILE A 51 19.52 17.51 56.13
N ILE A 52 18.43 17.38 56.88
CA ILE A 52 18.45 17.13 58.33
C ILE A 52 19.07 15.74 58.61
N SER A 53 18.63 14.69 57.91
CA SER A 53 19.22 13.35 58.04
C SER A 53 20.71 13.33 57.69
N ASN A 54 21.12 14.08 56.67
CA ASN A 54 22.52 14.16 56.25
C ASN A 54 23.35 15.02 57.22
N LEU A 55 22.80 16.08 57.82
CA LEU A 55 23.45 16.85 58.89
C LEU A 55 23.59 16.01 60.17
N GLU A 56 22.58 15.22 60.54
CA GLU A 56 22.64 14.30 61.68
C GLU A 56 23.69 13.21 61.46
N LYS A 57 23.66 12.54 60.29
CA LYS A 57 24.70 11.58 59.88
C LYS A 57 26.09 12.21 59.84
N LEU A 58 26.23 13.45 59.38
CA LEU A 58 27.52 14.15 59.33
C LEU A 58 28.00 14.56 60.73
N ASN A 59 27.10 14.96 61.64
CA ASN A 59 27.44 15.24 63.03
C ASN A 59 27.87 13.96 63.77
N VAL A 60 27.11 12.86 63.63
CA VAL A 60 27.49 11.53 64.14
C VAL A 60 28.81 11.04 63.52
N SER A 61 29.04 11.29 62.23
CA SER A 61 30.30 10.95 61.57
C SER A 61 31.46 11.81 62.06
N ALA A 62 31.25 13.11 62.31
CA ALA A 62 32.26 14.01 62.86
C ALA A 62 32.62 13.66 64.31
N GLN A 63 31.63 13.30 65.14
CA GLN A 63 31.84 12.77 66.49
C GLN A 63 32.64 11.46 66.45
N LYS A 64 32.27 10.51 65.58
CA LYS A 64 33.05 9.30 65.35
C LYS A 64 34.45 9.59 64.81
N LEU A 65 34.64 10.63 64.00
CA LEU A 65 35.96 11.04 63.50
C LEU A 65 36.84 11.64 64.59
N THR A 66 36.29 12.43 65.52
CA THR A 66 37.04 12.93 66.67
C THR A 66 37.31 11.84 67.70
N GLU A 67 36.42 10.86 67.85
CA GLU A 67 36.62 9.68 68.70
C GLU A 67 37.66 8.71 68.11
N ILE A 68 37.57 8.40 66.81
CA ILE A 68 38.60 7.65 66.06
C ILE A 68 39.93 8.39 66.11
N LYS A 69 39.96 9.71 65.88
CA LYS A 69 41.20 10.48 65.99
C LYS A 69 41.77 10.44 67.40
N SER A 70 40.96 10.63 68.45
CA SER A 70 41.41 10.49 69.84
C SER A 70 41.95 9.08 70.13
N ASN A 71 41.42 8.05 69.49
CA ASN A 71 41.91 6.68 69.63
C ASN A 71 43.17 6.40 68.80
N ILE A 72 43.34 7.04 67.63
CA ILE A 72 44.60 7.03 66.86
C ILE A 72 45.68 7.79 67.63
N ASP A 73 45.39 9.00 68.15
CA ASP A 73 46.32 9.78 68.98
C ASP A 73 46.78 8.95 70.21
N LYS A 74 45.88 8.18 70.85
CA LYS A 74 46.24 7.22 71.92
C LYS A 74 47.09 6.04 71.41
N ILE A 75 46.78 5.49 70.24
CA ILE A 75 47.55 4.39 69.64
C ILE A 75 48.95 4.86 69.25
N ASP A 76 49.12 6.06 68.70
CA ASP A 76 50.42 6.65 68.36
C ASP A 76 51.23 6.99 69.62
N ILE A 77 50.58 7.42 70.72
CA ILE A 77 51.22 7.53 72.04
C ILE A 77 51.70 6.15 72.53
N VAL A 78 50.84 5.12 72.54
CA VAL A 78 51.22 3.76 72.98
C VAL A 78 52.28 3.12 72.06
N TYR A 79 52.25 3.40 70.77
CA TYR A 79 53.22 2.94 69.78
C TYR A 79 54.58 3.62 69.97
N SER A 80 54.60 4.93 70.21
CA SER A 80 55.84 5.66 70.52
C SER A 80 56.41 5.33 71.91
N GLU A 81 55.58 5.08 72.92
CA GLU A 81 56.02 4.51 74.22
C GLU A 81 56.61 3.09 74.04
N SER A 82 55.97 2.24 73.22
CA SER A 82 56.45 0.88 72.94
C SER A 82 57.79 0.88 72.20
N ILE A 83 57.95 1.74 71.18
CA ILE A 83 59.22 1.91 70.43
C ILE A 83 60.31 2.46 71.34
N THR A 84 60.02 3.46 72.18
CA THR A 84 61.06 4.10 73.02
C THR A 84 61.51 3.22 74.19
N GLN A 85 60.71 2.26 74.65
CA GLN A 85 61.15 1.27 75.65
C GLN A 85 62.04 0.16 75.06
N VAL A 86 61.78 -0.30 73.83
CA VAL A 86 62.45 -1.49 73.26
C VAL A 86 63.62 -1.09 72.34
N LYS A 87 64.78 -0.80 72.95
CA LYS A 87 66.02 -0.38 72.27
C LYS A 87 66.57 -1.34 71.19
N GLU A 88 66.08 -2.57 71.14
CA GLU A 88 66.49 -3.61 70.17
C GLU A 88 65.32 -4.05 69.27
N TYR A 89 64.26 -3.24 69.15
CA TYR A 89 63.12 -3.57 68.30
C TYR A 89 63.51 -3.65 66.81
N ASP A 90 64.37 -2.75 66.32
CA ASP A 90 64.81 -2.76 64.92
C ASP A 90 65.75 -3.94 64.60
N THR A 91 66.56 -4.38 65.56
CA THR A 91 67.39 -5.59 65.40
C THR A 91 66.54 -6.86 65.47
N LEU A 92 65.55 -6.95 66.37
CA LEU A 92 64.58 -8.05 66.38
C LEU A 92 63.71 -8.08 65.12
N ARG A 93 63.26 -6.92 64.64
CA ARG A 93 62.45 -6.79 63.41
C ARG A 93 63.24 -7.16 62.17
N SER A 94 64.49 -6.72 62.05
CA SER A 94 65.36 -7.08 60.91
C SER A 94 65.78 -8.56 60.96
N VAL A 95 66.10 -9.13 62.12
CA VAL A 95 66.36 -10.58 62.27
C VAL A 95 65.10 -11.40 61.93
N THR A 96 63.92 -10.98 62.39
CA THR A 96 62.65 -11.64 62.06
C THR A 96 62.34 -11.55 60.56
N GLY A 97 62.57 -10.39 59.93
CA GLY A 97 62.41 -10.21 58.49
C GLY A 97 63.41 -11.04 57.67
N VAL A 98 64.66 -11.17 58.11
CA VAL A 98 65.66 -12.06 57.50
C VAL A 98 65.23 -13.53 57.64
N TYR A 99 64.73 -13.94 58.81
CA TYR A 99 64.20 -15.30 59.01
C TYR A 99 62.97 -15.58 58.14
N GLN A 100 62.04 -14.63 58.02
CA GLN A 100 60.88 -14.72 57.13
C GLN A 100 61.30 -14.86 55.65
N ARG A 101 62.26 -14.04 55.18
CA ARG A 101 62.82 -14.14 53.82
C ARG A 101 63.55 -15.47 53.60
N MET A 102 64.28 -15.97 54.59
CA MET A 102 64.95 -17.27 54.52
C MET A 102 63.96 -18.43 54.43
N MET A 103 62.87 -18.40 55.21
CA MET A 103 61.75 -19.35 55.10
C MET A 103 61.04 -19.25 53.75
N GLN A 104 60.86 -18.05 53.19
CA GLN A 104 60.29 -17.87 51.85
C GLN A 104 61.17 -18.47 50.75
N VAL A 105 62.49 -18.27 50.81
CA VAL A 105 63.44 -18.88 49.86
C VAL A 105 63.45 -20.41 50.00
N GLN A 106 63.39 -20.94 51.23
CA GLN A 106 63.31 -22.37 51.47
C GLN A 106 62.00 -22.99 50.93
N ASN A 107 60.86 -22.33 51.17
CA ASN A 107 59.56 -22.76 50.63
C ASN A 107 59.54 -22.66 49.11
N LEU A 108 60.01 -21.56 48.53
CA LEU A 108 60.08 -21.37 47.08
C LEU A 108 60.99 -22.41 46.41
N TYR A 109 62.11 -22.80 47.04
CA TYR A 109 62.95 -23.88 46.55
C TYR A 109 62.23 -25.23 46.58
N ASN A 110 61.61 -25.59 47.72
CA ASN A 110 60.84 -26.82 47.87
C ASN A 110 59.67 -26.88 46.87
N ASP A 111 58.92 -25.80 46.75
CA ASP A 111 57.74 -25.74 45.89
C ASP A 111 58.14 -25.74 44.42
N THR A 112 59.23 -25.07 44.02
CA THR A 112 59.79 -25.16 42.66
C THR A 112 60.24 -26.59 42.33
N ALA A 113 60.85 -27.31 43.28
CA ALA A 113 61.26 -28.71 43.09
C ALA A 113 60.05 -29.65 42.96
N ASN A 114 59.03 -29.48 43.80
CA ASN A 114 57.80 -30.27 43.77
C ASN A 114 56.85 -29.86 42.62
N PHE A 115 57.00 -28.66 42.06
CA PHE A 115 56.07 -28.04 41.09
C PHE A 115 55.78 -28.96 39.92
N ARG A 116 56.82 -29.62 39.38
CA ARG A 116 56.65 -30.54 38.24
C ARG A 116 55.71 -31.72 38.59
N SER A 117 55.91 -32.36 39.74
CA SER A 117 55.05 -33.46 40.19
C SER A 117 53.63 -32.99 40.49
N TYR A 118 53.46 -31.75 40.94
CA TYR A 118 52.16 -31.13 41.18
C TYR A 118 51.43 -30.82 39.87
N LEU A 119 52.12 -30.27 38.87
CA LEU A 119 51.58 -30.02 37.53
C LEU A 119 51.21 -31.34 36.81
N ASP A 120 52.06 -32.37 36.89
CA ASP A 120 51.77 -33.69 36.30
C ASP A 120 50.56 -34.35 37.00
N HIS A 121 50.37 -34.14 38.32
CA HIS A 121 49.19 -34.60 39.05
C HIS A 121 47.92 -33.83 38.66
N ILE A 122 47.96 -32.48 38.62
CA ILE A 122 46.84 -31.63 38.15
C ILE A 122 46.42 -32.04 36.74
N ARG A 123 47.39 -32.26 35.84
CA ARG A 123 47.14 -32.71 34.48
C ARG A 123 46.44 -34.06 34.45
N SER A 124 46.83 -35.01 35.30
CA SER A 124 46.14 -36.31 35.39
C SER A 124 44.70 -36.20 35.87
N ILE A 125 44.37 -35.22 36.73
CA ILE A 125 43.00 -34.99 37.22
C ILE A 125 42.16 -34.30 36.13
N ILE A 126 42.69 -33.26 35.48
CA ILE A 126 42.02 -32.58 34.35
C ILE A 126 41.75 -33.57 33.22
N ASP A 127 42.74 -34.36 32.81
CA ASP A 127 42.59 -35.32 31.71
C ASP A 127 41.58 -36.43 32.05
N SER A 128 41.41 -36.79 33.34
CA SER A 128 40.37 -37.75 33.77
C SER A 128 38.98 -37.14 33.86
N GLU A 129 38.84 -35.89 34.31
CA GLU A 129 37.54 -35.21 34.34
C GLU A 129 37.06 -34.83 32.94
N LEU A 130 37.97 -34.43 32.03
CA LEU A 130 37.62 -34.14 30.64
C LEU A 130 37.06 -35.38 29.93
N ALA A 131 37.64 -36.56 30.19
CA ALA A 131 37.10 -37.83 29.69
C ALA A 131 35.70 -38.14 30.28
N LEU A 132 35.52 -38.02 31.59
CA LEU A 132 34.24 -38.31 32.25
C LEU A 132 33.12 -37.33 31.83
N VAL A 133 33.41 -36.04 31.72
CA VAL A 133 32.46 -35.02 31.22
C VAL A 133 32.09 -35.25 29.75
N SER A 134 32.95 -35.91 28.96
CA SER A 134 32.64 -36.30 27.58
C SER A 134 31.86 -37.62 27.43
N GLU A 135 31.71 -38.41 28.51
CA GLU A 135 31.03 -39.71 28.49
C GLU A 135 29.74 -39.77 29.33
N ASP A 136 29.60 -38.99 30.42
CA ASP A 136 28.47 -39.09 31.35
C ASP A 136 27.97 -37.71 31.86
N ILE A 137 26.93 -37.19 31.18
CA ILE A 137 26.30 -35.88 31.43
C ILE A 137 25.65 -35.80 32.83
N SER A 138 25.39 -36.96 33.46
CA SER A 138 24.78 -37.05 34.78
C SER A 138 25.74 -36.72 35.93
N TYR A 139 27.06 -36.62 35.70
CA TYR A 139 28.03 -36.57 36.79
C TYR A 139 28.09 -35.23 37.56
N PRO A 140 27.83 -35.21 38.90
CA PRO A 140 27.99 -34.00 39.70
C PRO A 140 29.48 -33.69 39.91
N ALA A 141 30.00 -32.68 39.20
CA ALA A 141 31.40 -32.30 39.22
C ALA A 141 31.86 -31.62 40.54
N GLU A 142 31.91 -32.37 41.65
CA GLU A 142 32.44 -31.91 42.95
C GLU A 142 33.92 -31.51 42.88
N SER A 143 34.67 -32.13 41.98
CA SER A 143 36.12 -31.95 41.87
C SER A 143 36.53 -30.80 40.93
N LEU A 144 35.61 -30.25 40.13
CA LEU A 144 35.82 -29.01 39.35
C LEU A 144 36.27 -27.84 40.24
N GLN A 145 35.69 -27.70 41.44
CA GLN A 145 36.12 -26.71 42.43
C GLN A 145 37.58 -26.94 42.89
N ARG A 146 37.99 -28.21 43.01
CA ARG A 146 39.34 -28.61 43.42
C ARG A 146 40.35 -28.36 42.29
N ILE A 147 40.00 -28.71 41.04
CA ILE A 147 40.79 -28.33 39.86
C ILE A 147 40.96 -26.81 39.83
N HIS A 148 39.88 -26.03 39.96
CA HIS A 148 39.96 -24.57 39.93
C HIS A 148 40.91 -24.04 41.01
N PHE A 149 40.82 -24.54 42.25
CA PHE A 149 41.73 -24.16 43.33
C PHE A 149 43.20 -24.50 43.01
N HIS A 150 43.48 -25.73 42.56
CA HIS A 150 44.85 -26.18 42.24
C HIS A 150 45.44 -25.45 41.02
N VAL A 151 44.64 -25.23 39.97
CA VAL A 151 45.02 -24.45 38.78
C VAL A 151 45.26 -22.98 39.16
N THR A 152 44.41 -22.37 39.99
CA THR A 152 44.61 -21.00 40.46
C THR A 152 45.86 -20.87 41.33
N GLN A 153 46.18 -21.82 42.21
CA GLN A 153 47.47 -21.82 42.92
C GLN A 153 48.67 -21.92 41.95
N ALA A 154 48.61 -22.80 40.95
CA ALA A 154 49.69 -22.92 39.95
C ALA A 154 49.85 -21.65 39.10
N ARG A 155 48.74 -20.99 38.73
CA ARG A 155 48.74 -19.69 38.03
C ARG A 155 49.28 -18.56 38.93
N ASN A 156 48.87 -18.47 40.20
CA ASN A 156 49.35 -17.46 41.16
C ASN A 156 50.87 -17.57 41.39
N PHE A 157 51.39 -18.79 41.59
CA PHE A 157 52.83 -19.05 41.71
C PHE A 157 53.59 -18.66 40.42
N SER A 158 53.01 -18.93 39.24
CA SER A 158 53.55 -18.49 37.96
C SER A 158 53.57 -16.96 37.81
N GLU A 159 52.50 -16.26 38.20
CA GLU A 159 52.43 -14.79 38.14
C GLU A 159 53.44 -14.14 39.11
N TYR A 160 53.66 -14.75 40.28
CA TYR A 160 54.67 -14.33 41.25
C TYR A 160 56.09 -14.50 40.70
N LEU A 161 56.42 -15.68 40.13
CA LEU A 161 57.71 -15.93 39.50
C LEU A 161 57.96 -15.01 38.29
N GLU A 162 56.96 -14.76 37.44
CA GLU A 162 57.09 -13.80 36.34
C GLU A 162 57.39 -12.38 36.87
N THR A 163 56.70 -11.94 37.93
CA THR A 163 56.86 -10.59 38.48
C THR A 163 58.23 -10.36 39.13
N GLU A 164 58.73 -11.32 39.92
CA GLU A 164 60.07 -11.21 40.50
C GLU A 164 61.18 -11.44 39.46
N SER A 165 60.94 -12.23 38.40
CA SER A 165 61.92 -12.41 37.32
C SER A 165 62.26 -11.12 36.58
N GLN A 166 61.33 -10.15 36.51
CA GLN A 166 61.56 -8.83 35.90
C GLN A 166 62.62 -7.98 36.63
N ARG A 167 63.04 -8.37 37.84
CA ARG A 167 64.14 -7.73 38.60
C ARG A 167 65.47 -8.49 38.46
N LEU A 168 65.47 -9.63 37.78
CA LEU A 168 66.60 -10.57 37.70
C LEU A 168 67.17 -10.61 36.26
N SER A 169 68.37 -11.17 36.11
CA SER A 169 69.11 -11.20 34.85
C SER A 169 68.43 -12.05 33.77
N ASP A 170 68.56 -11.64 32.51
CA ASP A 170 68.00 -12.28 31.30
C ASP A 170 68.16 -13.81 31.26
N ASP A 171 69.32 -14.35 31.65
CA ASP A 171 69.56 -15.80 31.73
C ASP A 171 68.57 -16.48 32.69
N THR A 172 68.34 -15.88 33.86
CA THR A 172 67.38 -16.38 34.86
C THR A 172 65.93 -16.15 34.44
N GLN A 173 65.62 -15.08 33.70
CA GLN A 173 64.31 -14.91 33.06
C GLN A 173 64.06 -16.03 32.03
N SER A 174 65.07 -16.44 31.26
CA SER A 174 64.96 -17.55 30.32
C SER A 174 64.68 -18.90 31.02
N LEU A 175 65.18 -19.07 32.24
CA LEU A 175 64.96 -20.26 33.06
C LEU A 175 63.55 -20.27 33.66
N VAL A 176 63.10 -19.15 34.24
CA VAL A 176 61.74 -18.99 34.77
C VAL A 176 60.69 -19.22 33.67
N ASN A 177 60.89 -18.66 32.48
CA ASN A 177 59.98 -18.89 31.34
C ASN A 177 59.84 -20.38 30.97
N LYS A 178 60.90 -21.19 31.08
CA LYS A 178 60.84 -22.65 30.85
C LYS A 178 60.10 -23.40 31.95
N ILE A 179 60.18 -22.95 33.21
CA ILE A 179 59.45 -23.51 34.36
C ILE A 179 57.95 -23.13 34.29
N VAL A 180 57.65 -21.95 33.76
CA VAL A 180 56.28 -21.41 33.59
C VAL A 180 55.56 -22.01 32.37
N GLN A 181 56.27 -22.41 31.31
CA GLN A 181 55.66 -22.88 30.06
C GLN A 181 54.63 -24.04 30.22
N PRO A 182 54.84 -25.07 31.06
CA PRO A 182 53.85 -26.13 31.28
C PRO A 182 52.58 -25.64 31.99
N VAL A 183 52.69 -24.64 32.88
CA VAL A 183 51.54 -24.02 33.57
C VAL A 183 50.57 -23.42 32.55
N LYS A 184 51.11 -22.79 31.49
CA LYS A 184 50.33 -22.19 30.40
C LYS A 184 49.66 -23.24 29.49
N GLN A 185 50.09 -24.50 29.52
CA GLN A 185 49.42 -25.61 28.84
C GLN A 185 48.28 -26.18 29.70
N ILE A 186 48.52 -26.37 31.00
CA ILE A 186 47.50 -26.78 31.97
C ILE A 186 46.39 -25.72 32.10
N ALA A 187 46.75 -24.43 32.01
CA ALA A 187 45.80 -23.34 31.95
C ALA A 187 44.81 -23.52 30.78
N ARG A 188 45.33 -23.71 29.55
CA ARG A 188 44.50 -23.93 28.35
C ARG A 188 43.61 -25.16 28.47
N ARG A 189 44.11 -26.28 29.00
CA ARG A 189 43.30 -27.49 29.23
C ARG A 189 42.16 -27.30 30.24
N PHE A 190 42.37 -26.44 31.24
CA PHE A 190 41.29 -26.04 32.13
C PHE A 190 40.29 -25.09 31.44
N ASP A 191 40.78 -24.17 30.60
CA ASP A 191 39.91 -23.28 29.80
C ASP A 191 39.13 -24.06 28.70
N GLU A 192 39.69 -25.16 28.18
CA GLU A 192 39.04 -26.16 27.31
C GLU A 192 37.97 -26.96 28.08
N LEU A 193 38.28 -27.48 29.27
CA LEU A 193 37.30 -28.16 30.13
C LEU A 193 36.15 -27.21 30.50
N LEU A 194 36.43 -25.94 30.82
CA LEU A 194 35.41 -24.93 31.04
C LEU A 194 34.55 -24.65 29.80
N LYS A 195 35.10 -24.73 28.57
CA LYS A 195 34.29 -24.60 27.35
C LYS A 195 33.26 -25.73 27.25
N GLU A 196 33.68 -26.98 27.38
CA GLU A 196 32.75 -28.12 27.26
C GLU A 196 31.72 -28.14 28.41
N VAL A 197 32.13 -27.74 29.62
CA VAL A 197 31.21 -27.50 30.75
C VAL A 197 30.21 -26.38 30.43
N ILE A 198 30.61 -25.26 29.82
CA ILE A 198 29.70 -24.17 29.45
C ILE A 198 28.70 -24.60 28.37
N ILE A 199 29.14 -25.35 27.35
CA ILE A 199 28.26 -25.87 26.29
C ILE A 199 27.24 -26.85 26.87
N SER A 200 27.66 -27.73 27.79
CA SER A 200 26.77 -28.69 28.45
C SER A 200 25.89 -28.09 29.56
N VAL A 201 25.99 -26.80 29.92
CA VAL A 201 25.08 -26.17 30.91
C VAL A 201 23.61 -26.28 30.48
N THR A 202 23.30 -26.05 29.20
CA THR A 202 21.91 -26.06 28.71
C THR A 202 21.29 -27.47 28.79
N GLU A 203 22.08 -28.49 28.47
CA GLU A 203 21.66 -29.91 28.53
C GLU A 203 21.63 -30.43 29.97
N ALA A 204 22.64 -30.14 30.78
CA ALA A 204 22.70 -30.53 32.19
C ALA A 204 21.57 -29.90 33.03
N VAL A 205 21.10 -28.69 32.70
CA VAL A 205 19.90 -28.11 33.35
C VAL A 205 18.61 -28.82 32.89
N LYS A 206 18.52 -29.28 31.64
CA LYS A 206 17.38 -30.09 31.13
C LYS A 206 17.28 -31.44 31.83
N GLU A 207 18.41 -32.06 32.17
CA GLU A 207 18.45 -33.27 33.03
C GLU A 207 18.32 -32.98 34.53
N GLY A 208 18.22 -31.70 34.94
CA GLY A 208 17.99 -31.29 36.32
C GLY A 208 19.25 -31.21 37.21
N ASN A 209 20.45 -31.21 36.62
CA ASN A 209 21.73 -31.34 37.31
C ASN A 209 22.25 -30.01 37.91
N THR A 210 21.45 -29.39 38.78
CA THR A 210 21.67 -28.04 39.34
C THR A 210 23.01 -27.87 40.07
N GLY A 211 23.62 -28.96 40.55
CA GLY A 211 24.90 -28.94 41.27
C GLY A 211 26.09 -28.51 40.40
N LEU A 212 26.11 -28.91 39.12
CA LEU A 212 27.18 -28.53 38.18
C LEU A 212 27.11 -27.03 37.86
N VAL A 213 25.91 -26.49 37.63
CA VAL A 213 25.70 -25.05 37.44
C VAL A 213 26.03 -24.25 38.69
N ALA A 214 25.61 -24.71 39.87
CA ALA A 214 25.97 -24.05 41.13
C ALA A 214 27.50 -23.99 41.35
N ASN A 215 28.23 -25.05 41.01
CA ASN A 215 29.69 -25.07 41.07
C ASN A 215 30.33 -24.10 40.06
N LEU A 216 29.82 -24.05 38.82
CA LEU A 216 30.29 -23.11 37.81
C LEU A 216 30.04 -21.65 38.21
N VAL A 217 28.84 -21.34 38.74
CA VAL A 217 28.47 -20.02 39.26
C VAL A 217 29.38 -19.61 40.42
N GLN A 218 29.63 -20.49 41.39
CA GLN A 218 30.55 -20.20 42.50
C GLN A 218 31.98 -19.92 42.04
N ILE A 219 32.47 -20.64 41.02
CA ILE A 219 33.80 -20.40 40.43
C ILE A 219 33.85 -19.03 39.74
N ILE A 220 32.85 -18.70 38.92
CA ILE A 220 32.80 -17.42 38.19
C ILE A 220 32.59 -16.23 39.14
N GLU A 221 31.75 -16.36 40.18
CA GLU A 221 31.56 -15.33 41.21
C GLU A 221 32.85 -15.10 42.01
N TYR A 222 33.53 -16.17 42.43
CA TYR A 222 34.81 -16.08 43.13
C TYR A 222 35.88 -15.40 42.28
N GLU A 223 36.07 -15.81 41.03
CA GLU A 223 37.05 -15.19 40.13
C GLU A 223 36.69 -13.75 39.78
N ALA A 224 35.40 -13.41 39.63
CA ALA A 224 34.95 -12.03 39.44
C ALA A 224 35.22 -11.16 40.68
N ALA A 225 35.04 -11.70 41.89
CA ALA A 225 35.34 -11.00 43.13
C ALA A 225 36.86 -10.79 43.33
N GLU A 226 37.70 -11.76 42.98
CA GLU A 226 39.16 -11.61 43.03
C GLU A 226 39.70 -10.70 41.91
N ASP A 227 39.12 -10.73 40.70
CA ASP A 227 39.46 -9.78 39.64
C ASP A 227 39.05 -8.35 40.01
N ALA A 228 37.87 -8.16 40.64
CA ALA A 228 37.46 -6.85 41.16
C ALA A 228 38.42 -6.33 42.23
N LYS A 229 38.88 -7.19 43.16
CA LYS A 229 39.94 -6.84 44.13
C LYS A 229 41.24 -6.46 43.43
N ALA A 230 41.68 -7.22 42.44
CA ALA A 230 42.92 -6.93 41.70
C ALA A 230 42.84 -5.59 40.93
N VAL A 231 41.70 -5.30 40.28
CA VAL A 231 41.45 -4.00 39.63
C VAL A 231 41.45 -2.86 40.65
N LEU A 232 40.78 -3.02 41.80
CA LEU A 232 40.75 -2.02 42.85
C LEU A 232 42.15 -1.75 43.43
N VAL A 233 42.91 -2.80 43.79
CA VAL A 233 44.29 -2.69 44.33
C VAL A 233 45.22 -1.99 43.35
N ASN A 234 45.13 -2.30 42.05
CA ASN A 234 45.90 -1.61 41.01
C ASN A 234 45.45 -0.15 40.81
N SER A 235 44.14 0.14 40.91
CA SER A 235 43.62 1.52 40.77
C SER A 235 43.93 2.44 41.96
N LEU A 236 44.24 1.86 43.12
CA LEU A 236 44.55 2.58 44.37
C LEU A 236 46.06 2.68 44.65
N ASP A 237 46.92 2.15 43.77
CA ASP A 237 48.40 2.16 43.83
C ASP A 237 49.02 1.69 45.16
N LEU A 238 48.30 0.84 45.90
CA LEU A 238 48.74 0.28 47.19
C LEU A 238 49.95 -0.68 47.03
N VAL A 239 50.17 -1.18 45.81
CA VAL A 239 51.29 -2.04 45.38
C VAL A 239 52.67 -1.39 45.60
N SER A 240 52.71 -0.09 45.81
CA SER A 240 53.88 0.68 46.22
C SER A 240 54.39 0.34 47.63
N THR A 241 53.49 0.05 48.58
CA THR A 241 53.76 0.19 50.02
C THR A 241 53.83 -1.15 50.79
N SER A 242 53.14 -2.19 50.32
CA SER A 242 53.04 -3.49 51.01
C SER A 242 53.87 -4.61 50.35
N ARG A 243 55.19 -4.42 50.20
CA ARG A 243 56.10 -5.38 49.51
C ARG A 243 56.91 -6.30 50.42
N ASP A 244 56.80 -6.15 51.73
CA ASP A 244 57.73 -6.74 52.71
C ASP A 244 56.98 -7.66 53.70
N VAL A 245 56.16 -8.58 53.15
CA VAL A 245 55.05 -9.29 53.83
C VAL A 245 53.92 -9.62 52.79
N LEU A 246 53.31 -10.78 52.50
CA LEU A 246 53.44 -12.23 52.80
C LEU A 246 52.72 -13.05 51.68
N ASP A 247 52.98 -14.36 51.59
CA ASP A 247 52.10 -15.42 51.02
C ASP A 247 51.79 -15.39 49.49
N TYR A 248 52.59 -16.14 48.72
CA TYR A 248 52.45 -16.32 47.27
C TYR A 248 51.15 -17.04 46.84
N SER A 249 50.44 -17.73 47.73
CA SER A 249 49.17 -18.38 47.38
C SER A 249 48.07 -17.37 46.97
N LYS A 250 48.20 -16.11 47.38
CA LYS A 250 47.24 -15.02 47.16
C LYS A 250 47.69 -14.00 46.12
N PHE A 251 48.83 -14.20 45.46
CA PHE A 251 49.37 -13.25 44.51
C PHE A 251 48.66 -13.34 43.15
N ARG A 252 47.99 -12.25 42.73
CA ARG A 252 47.40 -12.06 41.38
C ARG A 252 47.85 -10.71 40.84
N ALA A 253 48.46 -10.70 39.66
CA ALA A 253 49.00 -9.49 39.03
C ALA A 253 48.06 -8.88 37.97
N LYS A 254 47.18 -9.69 37.37
CA LYS A 254 46.30 -9.28 36.27
C LYS A 254 44.88 -9.83 36.44
N PRO A 255 43.82 -9.09 36.03
CA PRO A 255 42.47 -9.62 35.96
C PRO A 255 42.35 -10.65 34.83
N ARG A 256 41.63 -11.75 35.09
CA ARG A 256 41.50 -12.91 34.19
C ARG A 256 40.26 -12.85 33.29
N ASN A 257 39.27 -12.01 33.63
CA ASN A 257 38.07 -11.70 32.84
C ASN A 257 37.17 -12.92 32.50
N TYR A 258 37.10 -13.93 33.37
CA TYR A 258 36.30 -15.15 33.13
C TYR A 258 34.81 -14.88 32.82
N MET A 259 34.23 -13.81 33.39
CA MET A 259 32.86 -13.38 33.07
C MET A 259 32.65 -13.07 31.57
N LYS A 260 33.66 -12.52 30.89
CA LYS A 260 33.59 -12.25 29.43
C LYS A 260 33.74 -13.53 28.62
N PHE A 261 34.63 -14.43 29.04
CA PHE A 261 34.80 -15.74 28.42
C PHE A 261 33.51 -16.56 28.48
N PHE A 262 32.81 -16.52 29.63
CA PHE A 262 31.50 -17.15 29.80
C PHE A 262 30.48 -16.66 28.76
N TYR A 263 30.26 -15.34 28.65
CA TYR A 263 29.30 -14.81 27.66
C TYR A 263 29.68 -15.13 26.21
N THR A 264 30.96 -15.06 25.83
CA THR A 264 31.39 -15.43 24.47
C THR A 264 31.18 -16.92 24.17
N LYS A 265 31.41 -17.81 25.15
CA LYS A 265 31.19 -19.26 24.95
C LYS A 265 29.72 -19.68 25.02
N LEU A 266 28.90 -18.93 25.75
CA LEU A 266 27.44 -19.10 25.75
C LEU A 266 26.85 -18.65 24.40
N ASP A 267 27.30 -17.52 23.85
CA ASP A 267 26.92 -17.03 22.52
C ASP A 267 27.35 -18.00 21.39
N GLU A 268 28.57 -18.54 21.46
CA GLU A 268 29.02 -19.62 20.56
C GLU A 268 28.12 -20.87 20.64
N SER A 269 27.69 -21.28 21.84
CA SER A 269 26.81 -22.45 22.04
C SER A 269 25.40 -22.25 21.46
N ILE A 270 24.79 -21.07 21.68
CA ILE A 270 23.49 -20.72 21.08
C ILE A 270 23.60 -20.65 19.55
N ALA A 271 24.67 -20.05 19.03
CA ALA A 271 24.90 -20.00 17.59
C ALA A 271 25.09 -21.41 17.00
N GLU A 272 25.78 -22.32 17.69
CA GLU A 272 25.99 -23.70 17.21
C GLU A 272 24.68 -24.51 17.19
N THR A 273 23.82 -24.36 18.20
CA THR A 273 22.49 -25.00 18.23
C THR A 273 21.54 -24.42 17.17
N PHE A 274 21.51 -23.10 17.00
CA PHE A 274 20.72 -22.44 15.97
C PHE A 274 21.18 -22.85 14.55
N ASN A 275 22.49 -22.84 14.28
CA ASN A 275 23.04 -23.24 12.99
C ASN A 275 22.75 -24.73 12.67
N LYS A 276 22.85 -25.63 13.65
CA LYS A 276 22.45 -27.05 13.46
C LYS A 276 20.98 -27.21 13.04
N CYS A 277 20.10 -26.35 13.55
CA CYS A 277 18.69 -26.34 13.13
C CYS A 277 18.53 -25.77 11.71
N VAL A 278 19.19 -24.66 11.38
CA VAL A 278 19.18 -24.09 10.02
C VAL A 278 19.75 -25.05 8.98
N ASP A 279 20.84 -25.75 9.29
CA ASP A 279 21.44 -26.77 8.42
C ASP A 279 20.50 -27.98 8.21
N HIS A 280 19.70 -28.35 9.22
CA HIS A 280 18.70 -29.42 9.10
C HIS A 280 17.57 -29.06 8.11
N PHE A 281 17.13 -27.80 8.10
CA PHE A 281 16.11 -27.28 7.19
C PHE A 281 16.68 -26.65 5.91
N SER A 282 17.93 -26.98 5.54
CA SER A 282 18.66 -26.38 4.40
C SER A 282 18.03 -26.56 3.01
N GLN A 283 17.00 -27.40 2.86
CA GLN A 283 16.22 -27.53 1.62
C GLN A 283 15.02 -26.57 1.55
N ASP A 284 14.43 -26.22 2.69
CA ASP A 284 13.27 -25.32 2.80
C ASP A 284 13.49 -24.40 4.01
N GLN A 285 14.19 -23.29 3.80
CA GLN A 285 14.49 -22.30 4.85
C GLN A 285 13.22 -21.71 5.50
N MET A 286 12.07 -21.88 4.86
CA MET A 286 10.77 -21.46 5.36
C MET A 286 10.20 -22.36 6.46
N LEU A 287 10.47 -23.67 6.41
CA LEU A 287 10.03 -24.61 7.44
C LEU A 287 10.70 -24.38 8.80
N VAL A 288 11.75 -23.55 8.86
CA VAL A 288 12.31 -23.06 10.12
C VAL A 288 11.24 -22.34 10.93
N TYR A 289 10.46 -21.43 10.32
CA TYR A 289 9.45 -20.64 11.04
C TYR A 289 8.31 -21.51 11.60
N ASP A 290 7.83 -22.48 10.81
CA ASP A 290 6.78 -23.43 11.22
C ASP A 290 7.24 -24.42 12.31
N ASN A 291 8.53 -24.41 12.69
CA ASN A 291 9.10 -25.23 13.75
C ASN A 291 9.74 -24.41 14.89
N LEU A 292 9.64 -23.08 14.91
CA LEU A 292 10.29 -22.25 15.95
C LEU A 292 9.69 -22.41 17.35
N ASP A 293 8.60 -23.15 17.50
CA ASP A 293 8.06 -23.66 18.78
C ASP A 293 9.15 -24.23 19.72
N TRP A 294 10.17 -24.94 19.21
CA TRP A 294 11.25 -25.45 20.07
C TRP A 294 12.09 -24.35 20.71
N LEU A 295 12.23 -23.20 20.03
CA LEU A 295 12.95 -22.03 20.49
C LEU A 295 12.06 -21.19 21.43
N GLU A 296 10.75 -21.18 21.22
CA GLU A 296 9.78 -20.65 22.19
C GLU A 296 9.82 -21.46 23.50
N ASP A 297 9.77 -22.80 23.44
CA ASP A 297 9.92 -23.70 24.59
C ASP A 297 11.31 -23.56 25.28
N GLU A 298 12.39 -23.43 24.51
CA GLU A 298 13.73 -23.22 25.08
C GLU A 298 13.88 -21.85 25.76
N LEU A 299 13.25 -20.80 25.23
CA LEU A 299 13.17 -19.49 25.89
C LEU A 299 12.31 -19.54 27.17
N VAL A 300 11.17 -20.24 27.15
CA VAL A 300 10.36 -20.51 28.34
C VAL A 300 11.21 -21.22 29.41
N PHE A 301 11.95 -22.26 29.02
CA PHE A 301 12.84 -23.01 29.89
C PHE A 301 13.94 -22.13 30.48
N VAL A 302 14.66 -21.37 29.64
CA VAL A 302 15.73 -20.45 30.09
C VAL A 302 15.20 -19.42 31.10
N VAL A 303 13.99 -18.90 30.91
CA VAL A 303 13.38 -17.94 31.84
C VAL A 303 12.90 -18.59 33.15
N HIS A 304 12.35 -19.80 33.11
CA HIS A 304 11.74 -20.42 34.29
C HIS A 304 12.67 -21.29 35.14
N THR A 305 13.64 -22.01 34.55
CA THR A 305 14.54 -22.92 35.27
C THR A 305 15.99 -22.45 35.27
N LEU A 306 16.49 -21.84 34.19
CA LEU A 306 17.89 -21.43 34.09
C LEU A 306 18.15 -20.08 34.79
N ALA A 307 17.36 -19.05 34.51
CA ALA A 307 17.50 -17.71 35.12
C ALA A 307 17.54 -17.69 36.67
N PRO A 308 16.69 -18.43 37.43
CA PRO A 308 16.75 -18.42 38.90
C PRO A 308 17.97 -19.15 39.50
N LEU A 309 18.78 -19.86 38.70
CA LEU A 309 20.03 -20.49 39.16
C LEU A 309 21.22 -19.51 39.15
N PHE A 310 21.08 -18.34 38.53
CA PHE A 310 22.14 -17.33 38.43
C PHE A 310 21.87 -16.11 39.34
N PRO A 311 22.91 -15.41 39.83
CA PRO A 311 22.74 -14.15 40.54
C PRO A 311 22.01 -13.12 39.69
N ALA A 312 21.01 -12.44 40.25
CA ALA A 312 20.20 -11.43 39.54
C ALA A 312 21.03 -10.25 38.98
N SER A 313 22.28 -10.07 39.46
CA SER A 313 23.25 -9.12 38.93
C SER A 313 23.85 -9.49 37.57
N TRP A 314 23.68 -10.73 37.09
CA TRP A 314 24.24 -11.18 35.80
C TRP A 314 23.24 -11.11 34.64
N ALA A 315 21.94 -11.03 34.91
CA ALA A 315 20.90 -10.83 33.89
C ALA A 315 20.96 -11.85 32.71
N VAL A 316 21.35 -13.10 32.99
CA VAL A 316 21.67 -14.12 31.96
C VAL A 316 20.48 -14.37 31.01
N GLY A 317 19.24 -14.34 31.51
CA GLY A 317 18.05 -14.46 30.66
C GLY A 317 17.88 -13.30 29.65
N ASP A 318 18.23 -12.07 30.04
CA ASP A 318 18.19 -10.91 29.14
C ASP A 318 19.28 -11.01 28.06
N PHE A 319 20.47 -11.51 28.42
CA PHE A 319 21.55 -11.77 27.47
C PHE A 319 21.17 -12.85 26.45
N ILE A 320 20.61 -13.97 26.91
CA ILE A 320 20.20 -15.08 26.05
C ILE A 320 19.11 -14.65 25.06
N GLN A 321 18.09 -13.92 25.54
CA GLN A 321 17.06 -13.33 24.66
C GLN A 321 17.69 -12.39 23.60
N GLY A 322 18.73 -11.64 23.98
CA GLY A 322 19.51 -10.82 23.05
C GLY A 322 20.24 -11.63 21.97
N SER A 323 20.93 -12.71 22.33
CA SER A 323 21.64 -13.58 21.36
C SER A 323 20.69 -14.28 20.39
N TYR A 324 19.57 -14.85 20.86
CA TYR A 324 18.57 -15.44 19.95
C TYR A 324 17.93 -14.38 19.04
N TYR A 325 17.62 -13.18 19.55
CA TYR A 325 17.14 -12.06 18.73
C TYR A 325 18.15 -11.69 17.63
N ASP A 326 19.43 -11.53 17.98
CA ASP A 326 20.48 -11.16 17.03
C ASP A 326 20.77 -12.26 15.99
N LEU A 327 20.49 -13.53 16.29
CA LEU A 327 20.56 -14.65 15.34
C LEU A 327 19.34 -14.69 14.42
N LEU A 328 18.13 -14.58 14.96
CA LEU A 328 16.88 -14.48 14.19
C LEU A 328 16.88 -13.24 13.26
N HIS A 329 17.44 -12.11 13.72
CA HIS A 329 17.61 -10.91 12.91
C HIS A 329 18.61 -11.12 11.75
N LYS A 330 19.72 -11.84 11.97
CA LYS A 330 20.66 -12.20 10.89
C LYS A 330 20.04 -13.19 9.89
N PHE A 331 19.25 -14.14 10.36
CA PHE A 331 18.56 -15.12 9.52
C PHE A 331 17.46 -14.48 8.65
N THR A 332 16.58 -13.68 9.26
CA THR A 332 15.56 -12.90 8.54
C THR A 332 16.19 -11.93 7.53
N MET A 333 17.29 -11.25 7.88
CA MET A 333 18.04 -10.43 6.92
C MET A 333 18.64 -11.26 5.77
N GLY A 334 19.15 -12.46 6.02
CA GLY A 334 19.63 -13.37 4.97
C GLY A 334 18.53 -13.71 3.96
N LEU A 335 17.34 -14.04 4.47
CA LEU A 335 16.14 -14.33 3.66
C LEU A 335 15.64 -13.10 2.90
N ILE A 336 15.56 -11.92 3.52
CA ILE A 336 15.12 -10.69 2.82
C ILE A 336 16.04 -10.37 1.63
N ASN A 337 17.36 -10.50 1.82
CA ASN A 337 18.35 -10.26 0.75
C ASN A 337 18.30 -11.30 -0.40
N THR A 338 17.51 -12.38 -0.29
CA THR A 338 17.33 -13.36 -1.37
C THR A 338 16.14 -13.07 -2.28
N ASN A 339 15.38 -11.97 -2.05
CA ASN A 339 14.14 -11.62 -2.77
C ASN A 339 13.14 -12.80 -2.86
N PRO A 340 12.66 -13.33 -1.72
CA PRO A 340 11.72 -14.44 -1.69
C PRO A 340 10.34 -14.01 -2.21
N PRO A 341 9.49 -14.95 -2.65
CA PRO A 341 8.17 -14.63 -3.20
C PRO A 341 7.27 -13.96 -2.15
N ALA A 342 6.23 -13.28 -2.65
CA ALA A 342 5.31 -12.50 -1.83
C ALA A 342 4.70 -13.30 -0.66
N GLU A 343 4.33 -14.56 -0.89
CA GLU A 343 3.79 -15.45 0.16
C GLU A 343 4.78 -15.66 1.31
N ASP A 344 6.07 -15.79 1.02
CA ASP A 344 7.11 -16.01 2.03
C ASP A 344 7.41 -14.74 2.84
N LEU A 345 7.42 -13.58 2.18
CA LEU A 345 7.49 -12.28 2.87
C LEU A 345 6.33 -12.12 3.87
N MET A 346 5.13 -12.58 3.52
CA MET A 346 3.98 -12.58 4.43
C MET A 346 4.15 -13.56 5.60
N ARG A 347 4.70 -14.76 5.39
CA ARG A 347 4.97 -15.72 6.47
C ARG A 347 5.98 -15.17 7.48
N ILE A 348 7.09 -14.57 7.02
CA ILE A 348 8.09 -13.90 7.88
C ILE A 348 7.44 -12.80 8.74
N LEU A 349 6.57 -12.01 8.12
CA LEU A 349 5.98 -10.83 8.75
C LEU A 349 4.85 -11.20 9.73
N ALA A 350 4.11 -12.28 9.45
CA ALA A 350 3.21 -12.92 10.40
C ALA A 350 3.98 -13.52 11.61
N TYR A 351 5.14 -14.14 11.38
CA TYR A 351 5.98 -14.66 12.46
C TYR A 351 6.57 -13.56 13.36
N ASP A 352 7.03 -12.43 12.82
CA ASP A 352 7.44 -11.27 13.65
C ASP A 352 6.29 -10.75 14.52
N SER A 353 5.04 -10.78 14.02
CA SER A 353 3.86 -10.50 14.84
C SER A 353 3.69 -11.53 15.96
N HIS A 354 3.77 -12.84 15.67
CA HIS A 354 3.69 -13.91 16.67
C HIS A 354 4.74 -13.74 17.77
N TYR A 355 6.01 -13.59 17.38
CA TYR A 355 7.13 -13.40 18.28
C TYR A 355 6.97 -12.14 19.15
N SER A 356 6.43 -11.05 18.60
CA SER A 356 6.15 -9.83 19.39
C SER A 356 5.10 -10.09 20.50
N THR A 357 4.08 -10.91 20.22
CA THR A 357 3.08 -11.32 21.22
C THR A 357 3.61 -12.36 22.21
N PHE A 358 4.44 -13.30 21.74
CA PHE A 358 5.09 -14.31 22.58
C PHE A 358 6.06 -13.68 23.59
N VAL A 359 6.98 -12.82 23.13
CA VAL A 359 7.88 -12.05 24.00
C VAL A 359 7.08 -11.13 24.95
N GLY A 360 5.97 -10.56 24.49
CA GLY A 360 5.03 -9.84 25.35
C GLY A 360 4.51 -10.69 26.51
N SER A 361 4.15 -11.95 26.26
CA SER A 361 3.70 -12.89 27.30
C SER A 361 4.80 -13.24 28.32
N LEU A 362 6.04 -13.46 27.84
CA LEU A 362 7.21 -13.73 28.69
C LEU A 362 7.59 -12.53 29.58
N GLN A 363 7.45 -11.30 29.07
CA GLN A 363 7.72 -10.09 29.85
C GLN A 363 6.66 -9.84 30.93
N VAL A 364 5.40 -10.19 30.69
CA VAL A 364 4.33 -10.14 31.70
C VAL A 364 4.60 -11.13 32.85
N ALA A 365 5.10 -12.32 32.55
CA ALA A 365 5.48 -13.32 33.57
C ALA A 365 6.66 -12.88 34.46
N THR A 366 7.55 -12.01 33.95
CA THR A 366 8.78 -11.57 34.64
C THR A 366 8.68 -10.18 35.29
N GLY A 367 7.55 -9.47 35.12
CA GLY A 367 7.25 -8.24 35.86
C GLY A 367 8.04 -6.99 35.43
N LYS A 368 8.73 -7.03 34.29
CA LYS A 368 9.36 -5.84 33.68
C LYS A 368 8.33 -5.02 32.90
N ASN A 369 8.58 -3.71 32.77
CA ASN A 369 7.69 -2.84 31.98
C ASN A 369 7.86 -3.08 30.48
N ALA A 370 6.74 -3.23 29.76
CA ALA A 370 6.68 -3.44 28.31
C ALA A 370 7.07 -2.17 27.50
N LYS A 371 8.34 -1.74 27.60
CA LYS A 371 8.90 -0.57 26.90
C LYS A 371 10.18 -0.84 26.11
N GLU A 372 10.72 -2.05 26.18
CA GLU A 372 11.91 -2.47 25.43
C GLU A 372 11.57 -3.64 24.48
N GLN A 373 10.40 -3.58 23.84
CA GLN A 373 10.07 -4.44 22.71
C GLN A 373 10.99 -4.07 21.52
N ARG A 374 11.90 -4.97 21.17
CA ARG A 374 12.53 -4.98 19.84
C ARG A 374 11.76 -5.97 18.98
N SER A 375 11.05 -5.50 17.96
CA SER A 375 10.52 -6.38 16.91
C SER A 375 11.67 -6.84 16.02
N ILE A 376 11.62 -8.07 15.49
CA ILE A 376 12.74 -8.70 14.77
C ILE A 376 13.10 -7.87 13.53
N LEU A 377 12.10 -7.33 12.85
CA LEU A 377 12.28 -6.21 11.92
C LEU A 377 11.95 -4.90 12.66
N GLY A 378 12.89 -3.97 12.73
CA GLY A 378 12.57 -2.59 13.15
C GLY A 378 11.55 -1.95 12.20
N ASP A 379 10.72 -1.03 12.69
CA ASP A 379 9.54 -0.53 11.94
C ASP A 379 9.89 0.06 10.55
N GLU A 380 11.07 0.67 10.40
CA GLU A 380 11.58 1.14 9.10
C GLU A 380 11.83 -0.03 8.12
N LEU A 381 12.39 -1.15 8.59
CA LEU A 381 12.63 -2.36 7.79
C LEU A 381 11.33 -3.09 7.46
N LYS A 382 10.34 -3.09 8.38
CA LYS A 382 8.97 -3.55 8.05
C LYS A 382 8.39 -2.71 6.92
N SER A 383 8.59 -1.39 6.96
CA SER A 383 8.08 -0.49 5.91
C SER A 383 8.72 -0.73 4.55
N SER A 384 10.03 -1.07 4.51
CA SER A 384 10.71 -1.50 3.27
C SER A 384 10.13 -2.81 2.76
N VAL A 385 10.08 -3.86 3.60
CA VAL A 385 9.58 -5.18 3.17
C VAL A 385 8.13 -5.13 2.68
N LEU A 386 7.28 -4.27 3.25
CA LEU A 386 5.93 -4.04 2.74
C LEU A 386 5.89 -3.29 1.39
N ASP A 387 6.86 -2.42 1.11
CA ASP A 387 6.99 -1.72 -0.18
C ASP A 387 7.65 -2.60 -1.25
N ASP A 388 8.58 -3.49 -0.87
CA ASP A 388 9.16 -4.52 -1.73
C ASP A 388 8.11 -5.58 -2.10
N TYR A 389 7.30 -6.03 -1.12
CA TYR A 389 6.13 -6.90 -1.33
C TYR A 389 5.10 -6.26 -2.28
N LEU A 390 4.77 -4.98 -2.06
CA LEU A 390 3.94 -4.20 -2.98
C LEU A 390 4.55 -4.14 -4.38
N GLY A 391 5.86 -3.91 -4.49
CA GLY A 391 6.58 -3.91 -5.77
C GLY A 391 6.43 -5.21 -6.55
N VAL A 392 6.56 -6.36 -5.89
CA VAL A 392 6.38 -7.68 -6.51
C VAL A 392 4.95 -7.90 -7.01
N ILE A 393 3.93 -7.50 -6.24
CA ILE A 393 2.53 -7.59 -6.68
C ILE A 393 2.26 -6.63 -7.86
N VAL A 394 2.74 -5.39 -7.77
CA VAL A 394 2.60 -4.38 -8.82
C VAL A 394 3.22 -4.87 -10.14
N ILE A 395 4.42 -5.45 -10.12
CA ILE A 395 5.06 -6.00 -11.33
C ILE A 395 4.21 -7.13 -11.93
N LYS A 396 3.84 -8.15 -11.13
CA LYS A 396 3.02 -9.27 -11.61
C LYS A 396 1.66 -8.83 -12.16
N MET A 397 1.01 -7.88 -11.51
CA MET A 397 -0.28 -7.34 -11.95
C MET A 397 -0.16 -6.51 -13.24
N ASN A 398 0.97 -5.83 -13.45
CA ASN A 398 1.26 -5.14 -14.71
C ASN A 398 1.48 -6.13 -15.85
N GLU A 399 2.27 -7.19 -15.63
CA GLU A 399 2.49 -8.27 -16.60
C GLU A 399 1.18 -8.97 -16.99
N TRP A 400 0.32 -9.27 -16.00
CA TRP A 400 -1.00 -9.85 -16.22
C TRP A 400 -1.91 -8.93 -17.05
N ASN A 401 -2.00 -7.66 -16.70
CA ASN A 401 -2.81 -6.69 -17.43
C ASN A 401 -2.28 -6.45 -18.86
N GLU A 402 -0.97 -6.45 -19.07
CA GLU A 402 -0.37 -6.37 -20.40
C GLU A 402 -0.73 -7.57 -21.29
N ASN A 403 -0.75 -8.77 -20.74
CA ASN A 403 -1.12 -9.98 -21.49
C ASN A 403 -2.63 -9.99 -21.78
N LEU A 404 -3.46 -9.63 -20.80
CA LEU A 404 -4.91 -9.47 -20.96
C LEU A 404 -5.25 -8.44 -22.04
N MET A 405 -4.65 -7.24 -21.99
CA MET A 405 -4.85 -6.20 -23.01
C MET A 405 -4.49 -6.69 -24.42
N LYS A 406 -3.41 -7.46 -24.58
CA LYS A 406 -3.02 -8.04 -25.88
C LYS A 406 -4.03 -9.08 -26.38
N GLN A 407 -4.53 -9.94 -25.49
CA GLN A 407 -5.55 -10.96 -25.81
C GLN A 407 -6.90 -10.33 -26.17
N GLU A 408 -7.37 -9.38 -25.37
CA GLU A 408 -8.63 -8.67 -25.62
C GLU A 408 -8.57 -7.86 -26.91
N ALA A 409 -7.46 -7.18 -27.20
CA ALA A 409 -7.27 -6.46 -28.45
C ALA A 409 -7.30 -7.38 -29.67
N THR A 410 -6.66 -8.56 -29.62
CA THR A 410 -6.71 -9.51 -30.74
C THR A 410 -8.10 -10.12 -30.90
N ALA A 411 -8.82 -10.42 -29.82
CA ALA A 411 -10.20 -10.90 -29.88
C ALA A 411 -11.17 -9.85 -30.47
N PHE A 412 -11.07 -8.58 -30.03
CA PHE A 412 -11.92 -7.47 -30.48
C PHE A 412 -11.70 -7.09 -31.95
N VAL A 413 -10.48 -7.25 -32.47
CA VAL A 413 -10.20 -7.05 -33.91
C VAL A 413 -10.62 -8.26 -34.73
N ALA A 414 -10.26 -9.48 -34.32
CA ALA A 414 -10.42 -10.68 -35.14
C ALA A 414 -11.87 -11.22 -35.21
N ARG A 415 -12.68 -11.03 -34.15
CA ARG A 415 -14.13 -11.27 -34.13
C ARG A 415 -14.55 -12.65 -34.68
N THR A 416 -13.78 -13.68 -34.31
CA THR A 416 -13.90 -15.05 -34.84
C THR A 416 -15.04 -15.87 -34.21
N GLU A 417 -15.53 -15.43 -33.05
CA GLU A 417 -16.63 -16.04 -32.29
C GLU A 417 -17.59 -14.92 -31.86
N PRO A 418 -18.89 -15.19 -31.66
CA PRO A 418 -19.82 -14.17 -31.16
C PRO A 418 -19.50 -13.80 -29.70
N PRO A 419 -19.88 -12.59 -29.23
CA PRO A 419 -19.76 -12.20 -27.83
C PRO A 419 -20.45 -13.16 -26.85
N ASP A 420 -19.95 -13.18 -25.60
CA ASP A 420 -20.48 -14.00 -24.50
C ASP A 420 -21.87 -13.46 -24.07
N VAL A 421 -22.80 -14.34 -23.68
CA VAL A 421 -24.12 -13.93 -23.17
C VAL A 421 -24.14 -13.93 -21.64
N TYR A 422 -24.65 -12.85 -21.04
CA TYR A 422 -24.78 -12.71 -19.60
C TYR A 422 -26.12 -12.11 -19.19
N ALA A 423 -26.87 -12.81 -18.34
CA ALA A 423 -28.10 -12.30 -17.73
C ALA A 423 -27.77 -11.13 -16.78
N TYR A 424 -28.17 -9.92 -17.14
CA TYR A 424 -28.02 -8.72 -16.32
C TYR A 424 -29.37 -8.25 -15.76
N THR A 425 -29.33 -7.53 -14.63
CA THR A 425 -30.52 -7.06 -13.91
C THR A 425 -30.34 -5.60 -13.54
N GLN A 426 -31.20 -4.73 -14.08
CA GLN A 426 -31.13 -3.27 -13.93
C GLN A 426 -32.41 -2.75 -13.27
N SER A 427 -32.27 -1.73 -12.41
CA SER A 427 -33.39 -0.95 -11.88
C SER A 427 -33.58 0.30 -12.75
N VAL A 428 -34.63 0.31 -13.57
CA VAL A 428 -34.87 1.30 -14.62
C VAL A 428 -36.02 2.24 -14.24
N ASP A 429 -35.78 3.55 -14.29
CA ASP A 429 -36.82 4.56 -14.07
C ASP A 429 -37.66 4.81 -15.34
N GLU A 430 -38.87 4.26 -15.35
CA GLU A 430 -39.91 4.43 -16.39
C GLU A 430 -41.03 5.41 -15.96
N LEU A 431 -41.98 5.69 -16.85
CA LEU A 431 -43.14 6.55 -16.58
C LEU A 431 -44.44 5.73 -16.56
N ASP A 432 -45.25 5.92 -15.51
CA ASP A 432 -46.54 5.23 -15.35
C ASP A 432 -47.66 5.80 -16.27
N GLU A 433 -48.92 5.37 -16.10
CA GLU A 433 -50.06 5.87 -16.87
C GLU A 433 -50.47 7.31 -16.53
N PHE A 434 -49.83 7.92 -15.54
CA PHE A 434 -50.09 9.27 -15.04
C PHE A 434 -48.80 10.12 -15.01
N GLU A 435 -47.78 9.73 -15.77
CA GLU A 435 -46.48 10.41 -15.95
C GLU A 435 -45.61 10.50 -14.68
N HIS A 436 -45.84 9.67 -13.66
CA HIS A 436 -44.95 9.54 -12.51
C HIS A 436 -43.77 8.61 -12.80
N VAL A 437 -42.60 8.95 -12.25
CA VAL A 437 -41.42 8.09 -12.32
C VAL A 437 -41.60 6.87 -11.41
N VAL A 438 -41.44 5.68 -11.98
CA VAL A 438 -41.52 4.39 -11.28
C VAL A 438 -40.32 3.53 -11.65
N THR A 439 -39.57 3.09 -10.64
CA THR A 439 -38.42 2.19 -10.82
C THR A 439 -38.89 0.75 -11.04
N VAL A 440 -38.60 0.21 -12.22
CA VAL A 440 -38.93 -1.15 -12.66
C VAL A 440 -37.66 -1.99 -12.73
N VAL A 441 -37.65 -3.16 -12.08
CA VAL A 441 -36.53 -4.10 -12.22
C VAL A 441 -36.71 -4.93 -13.50
N LYS A 442 -35.80 -4.75 -14.46
CA LYS A 442 -35.73 -5.54 -15.70
C LYS A 442 -34.58 -6.53 -15.63
N MET A 443 -34.76 -7.70 -16.25
CA MET A 443 -33.72 -8.71 -16.41
C MET A 443 -33.63 -9.07 -17.88
N ASN A 444 -32.49 -8.75 -18.50
CA ASN A 444 -32.21 -8.96 -19.92
C ASN A 444 -30.96 -9.83 -20.05
N ASP A 445 -30.93 -10.72 -21.04
CA ASP A 445 -29.68 -11.33 -21.49
C ASP A 445 -28.95 -10.30 -22.36
N VAL A 446 -27.70 -9.98 -22.01
CA VAL A 446 -26.90 -8.97 -22.72
C VAL A 446 -25.57 -9.55 -23.18
N TYR A 447 -25.05 -9.07 -24.31
CA TYR A 447 -23.73 -9.47 -24.78
C TYR A 447 -22.62 -8.80 -23.96
N VAL A 448 -21.52 -9.50 -23.75
CA VAL A 448 -20.34 -9.04 -23.01
C VAL A 448 -19.08 -9.62 -23.66
N LEU A 449 -17.92 -8.99 -23.41
CA LEU A 449 -16.65 -9.53 -23.90
C LEU A 449 -16.29 -10.81 -23.11
N PRO A 450 -15.74 -11.87 -23.73
CA PRO A 450 -15.45 -13.14 -23.03
C PRO A 450 -14.67 -12.96 -21.72
N ASP A 451 -13.65 -12.10 -21.73
CA ASP A 451 -12.81 -11.81 -20.56
C ASP A 451 -13.36 -10.74 -19.60
N PHE A 452 -14.63 -10.32 -19.70
CA PHE A 452 -15.16 -9.21 -18.89
C PHE A 452 -15.03 -9.40 -17.37
N LYS A 453 -15.05 -10.66 -16.91
CA LYS A 453 -14.86 -11.04 -15.50
C LYS A 453 -13.38 -11.04 -15.09
N THR A 454 -12.46 -11.32 -16.01
CA THR A 454 -11.04 -11.64 -15.75
C THR A 454 -10.34 -10.51 -15.00
N SER A 455 -10.56 -9.25 -15.38
CA SER A 455 -9.99 -8.08 -14.70
C SER A 455 -10.49 -7.89 -13.25
N LEU A 456 -11.74 -8.26 -12.96
CA LEU A 456 -12.33 -8.16 -11.61
C LEU A 456 -12.01 -9.39 -10.74
N SER A 457 -11.85 -10.56 -11.33
CA SER A 457 -11.34 -11.76 -10.63
C SER A 457 -9.90 -11.53 -10.17
N MET A 458 -9.06 -10.94 -11.04
CA MET A 458 -7.69 -10.57 -10.69
C MET A 458 -7.64 -9.49 -9.59
N LEU A 459 -8.51 -8.45 -9.66
CA LEU A 459 -8.69 -7.51 -8.54
C LEU A 459 -9.01 -8.25 -7.25
N LYS A 460 -9.98 -9.17 -7.29
CA LYS A 460 -10.40 -9.94 -6.11
C LYS A 460 -9.25 -10.74 -5.51
N GLU A 461 -8.55 -11.53 -6.31
CA GLU A 461 -7.47 -12.41 -5.82
C GLU A 461 -6.33 -11.61 -5.19
N GLN A 462 -5.87 -10.54 -5.84
CA GLN A 462 -4.77 -9.72 -5.31
C GLN A 462 -5.20 -8.86 -4.11
N ALA A 463 -6.43 -8.32 -4.11
CA ALA A 463 -6.92 -7.48 -3.04
C ALA A 463 -7.41 -8.29 -1.81
N ASP A 464 -7.97 -9.48 -1.96
CA ASP A 464 -8.27 -10.34 -0.80
C ASP A 464 -6.98 -10.80 -0.12
N VAL A 465 -5.96 -11.25 -0.85
CA VAL A 465 -4.63 -11.56 -0.28
C VAL A 465 -4.00 -10.33 0.41
N ALA A 466 -4.06 -9.16 -0.23
CA ALA A 466 -3.55 -7.91 0.35
C ALA A 466 -4.36 -7.45 1.58
N ALA A 467 -5.63 -7.81 1.72
CA ALA A 467 -6.45 -7.45 2.86
C ALA A 467 -6.29 -8.46 4.02
N ASP A 468 -6.17 -9.75 3.71
CA ASP A 468 -5.92 -10.81 4.68
C ASP A 468 -4.51 -10.68 5.32
N SER A 469 -3.61 -9.91 4.68
CA SER A 469 -2.35 -9.46 5.30
C SER A 469 -2.53 -8.58 6.54
N GLY A 470 -3.69 -7.91 6.69
CA GLY A 470 -3.93 -6.88 7.71
C GLY A 470 -3.33 -5.50 7.41
N TYR A 471 -2.48 -5.34 6.39
CA TYR A 471 -1.78 -4.08 6.11
C TYR A 471 -2.57 -3.19 5.14
N GLY A 472 -3.35 -2.25 5.70
CA GLY A 472 -4.12 -1.28 4.91
C GLY A 472 -3.30 -0.47 3.88
N LYS A 473 -2.01 -0.20 4.15
CA LYS A 473 -1.08 0.42 3.17
C LYS A 473 -0.95 -0.44 1.90
N VAL A 474 -0.86 -1.76 2.06
CA VAL A 474 -0.72 -2.74 0.98
C VAL A 474 -2.00 -2.83 0.16
N LEU A 475 -3.16 -3.01 0.82
CA LEU A 475 -4.45 -3.09 0.11
C LEU A 475 -4.71 -1.85 -0.75
N VAL A 476 -4.45 -0.65 -0.20
CA VAL A 476 -4.55 0.61 -0.94
C VAL A 476 -3.57 0.66 -2.11
N GLY A 477 -2.32 0.24 -1.93
CA GLY A 477 -1.32 0.21 -3.01
C GLY A 477 -1.70 -0.72 -4.16
N VAL A 478 -2.30 -1.88 -3.86
CA VAL A 478 -2.83 -2.81 -4.89
C VAL A 478 -4.01 -2.17 -5.62
N ILE A 479 -5.00 -1.64 -4.91
CA ILE A 479 -6.19 -1.01 -5.54
C ILE A 479 -5.80 0.22 -6.38
N GLU A 480 -4.88 1.06 -5.90
CA GLU A 480 -4.37 2.23 -6.63
C GLU A 480 -3.47 1.89 -7.82
N ASN A 481 -2.88 0.69 -7.90
CA ASN A 481 -2.23 0.26 -9.14
C ASN A 481 -3.24 -0.40 -10.08
N TRP A 482 -4.18 -1.19 -9.56
CA TRP A 482 -5.23 -1.82 -10.35
C TRP A 482 -6.07 -0.78 -11.09
N SER A 483 -6.49 0.31 -10.43
CA SER A 483 -7.25 1.38 -11.09
C SER A 483 -6.46 2.05 -12.21
N LYS A 484 -5.16 2.31 -12.02
CA LYS A 484 -4.27 2.83 -13.08
C LYS A 484 -4.14 1.87 -14.27
N ARG A 485 -4.00 0.55 -14.01
CA ARG A 485 -3.98 -0.48 -15.06
C ARG A 485 -5.33 -0.58 -15.81
N TYR A 486 -6.44 -0.41 -15.10
CA TYR A 486 -7.79 -0.39 -15.66
C TYR A 486 -8.04 0.86 -16.54
N LEU A 487 -7.53 2.03 -16.12
CA LEU A 487 -7.55 3.26 -16.92
C LEU A 487 -6.73 3.15 -18.22
N GLU A 488 -5.56 2.51 -18.19
CA GLU A 488 -4.78 2.24 -19.41
C GLU A 488 -5.53 1.29 -20.37
N ARG A 489 -6.24 0.29 -19.83
CA ARG A 489 -7.10 -0.62 -20.61
C ARG A 489 -8.27 0.13 -21.26
N ILE A 490 -8.94 1.04 -20.54
CA ILE A 490 -9.97 1.93 -21.11
C ILE A 490 -9.39 2.78 -22.26
N GLN A 491 -8.21 3.37 -22.08
CA GLN A 491 -7.53 4.17 -23.11
C GLN A 491 -7.00 3.33 -24.30
N MET A 492 -6.84 2.02 -24.14
CA MET A 492 -6.63 1.10 -25.25
C MET A 492 -7.92 0.91 -26.05
N PHE A 493 -9.03 0.57 -25.39
CA PHE A 493 -10.32 0.38 -26.05
C PHE A 493 -10.82 1.64 -26.76
N GLN A 494 -10.68 2.83 -26.16
CA GLN A 494 -11.04 4.10 -26.80
C GLN A 494 -10.31 4.31 -28.14
N ARG A 495 -9.05 3.87 -28.26
CA ARG A 495 -8.30 3.92 -29.53
C ARG A 495 -8.74 2.84 -30.50
N LEU A 496 -8.88 1.59 -30.04
CA LEU A 496 -9.33 0.47 -30.88
C LEU A 496 -10.73 0.71 -31.47
N VAL A 497 -11.66 1.30 -30.72
CA VAL A 497 -13.00 1.67 -31.22
C VAL A 497 -12.92 2.68 -32.36
N ILE A 498 -12.05 3.69 -32.24
CA ILE A 498 -11.84 4.68 -33.31
C ILE A 498 -11.16 4.03 -34.52
N GLU A 499 -10.11 3.23 -34.31
CA GLU A 499 -9.37 2.54 -35.38
C GLU A 499 -10.25 1.52 -36.15
N GLU A 500 -11.10 0.75 -35.47
CA GLU A 500 -12.02 -0.20 -36.11
C GLU A 500 -13.19 0.53 -36.81
N LEU A 501 -13.68 1.66 -36.26
CA LEU A 501 -14.67 2.50 -36.94
C LEU A 501 -14.08 3.14 -38.20
N GLU A 502 -12.86 3.67 -38.16
CA GLU A 502 -12.19 4.23 -39.34
C GLU A 502 -12.00 3.16 -40.44
N LYS A 503 -11.61 1.93 -40.08
CA LYS A 503 -11.55 0.79 -41.02
C LYS A 503 -12.92 0.45 -41.59
N TYR A 504 -13.95 0.30 -40.74
CA TYR A 504 -15.32 -0.01 -41.16
C TYR A 504 -15.85 1.05 -42.14
N MET A 505 -15.75 2.33 -41.78
CA MET A 505 -16.20 3.44 -42.62
C MET A 505 -15.38 3.55 -43.92
N SER A 506 -14.08 3.19 -43.92
CA SER A 506 -13.29 3.17 -45.17
C SER A 506 -13.80 2.16 -46.22
N VAL A 507 -14.47 1.09 -45.77
CA VAL A 507 -15.06 0.04 -46.62
C VAL A 507 -16.52 0.33 -46.92
N TYR A 508 -17.35 0.51 -45.89
CA TYR A 508 -18.80 0.55 -45.99
C TYR A 508 -19.41 1.96 -46.14
N SER A 509 -18.60 3.00 -46.40
CA SER A 509 -19.11 4.37 -46.53
C SER A 509 -20.12 4.54 -47.68
N ASN A 510 -21.38 4.77 -47.28
CA ASN A 510 -22.50 5.08 -48.14
C ASN A 510 -22.57 6.59 -48.50
N GLU A 511 -21.60 7.41 -48.08
CA GLU A 511 -21.46 8.80 -48.54
C GLU A 511 -21.46 8.92 -50.06
N ARG A 512 -21.03 7.87 -50.79
CA ARG A 512 -21.04 7.83 -52.26
C ARG A 512 -22.42 8.16 -52.85
N SER A 513 -23.50 7.75 -52.18
CA SER A 513 -24.89 8.05 -52.56
C SER A 513 -25.23 9.55 -52.49
N LEU A 514 -24.51 10.31 -51.66
CA LEU A 514 -24.64 11.77 -51.53
C LEU A 514 -23.81 12.55 -52.58
N ILE A 515 -23.01 11.88 -53.42
CA ILE A 515 -22.09 12.55 -54.36
C ILE A 515 -22.83 12.94 -55.67
N LYS A 516 -23.75 13.89 -55.55
CA LYS A 516 -24.17 14.78 -56.65
C LYS A 516 -23.84 16.22 -56.29
N GLU A 517 -23.03 16.84 -57.15
CA GLU A 517 -22.32 18.11 -56.92
C GLU A 517 -21.27 18.11 -55.78
N SER A 518 -20.11 18.70 -56.07
CA SER A 518 -18.89 18.67 -55.23
C SER A 518 -18.90 19.63 -54.02
N LYS A 519 -20.09 19.87 -53.45
CA LYS A 519 -20.31 20.77 -52.31
C LYS A 519 -20.66 20.02 -51.02
N ILE A 520 -21.57 19.04 -51.09
CA ILE A 520 -22.04 18.24 -49.94
C ILE A 520 -20.84 17.62 -49.19
N LYS A 521 -19.89 17.05 -49.95
CA LYS A 521 -18.61 16.48 -49.48
C LYS A 521 -17.63 17.46 -48.80
N ARG A 522 -17.97 18.75 -48.66
CA ARG A 522 -17.19 19.72 -47.85
C ARG A 522 -17.72 19.90 -46.43
N PHE A 523 -18.99 19.59 -46.19
CA PHE A 523 -19.68 19.94 -44.94
C PHE A 523 -19.82 18.76 -43.98
N LEU A 524 -20.04 17.55 -44.51
CA LEU A 524 -19.96 16.30 -43.72
C LEU A 524 -18.54 15.98 -43.21
N LYS A 525 -17.52 16.74 -43.62
CA LYS A 525 -16.13 16.56 -43.20
C LYS A 525 -15.86 17.02 -41.75
N LYS A 526 -16.17 16.14 -40.79
CA LYS A 526 -15.42 16.10 -39.53
C LYS A 526 -14.02 15.52 -39.81
N SER A 527 -13.01 16.38 -39.79
CA SER A 527 -11.57 16.05 -39.97
C SER A 527 -11.13 15.58 -41.37
N ASN A 528 -9.81 15.40 -41.52
CA ASN A 528 -9.15 14.68 -42.62
C ASN A 528 -8.37 13.50 -42.00
N ASN A 529 -8.47 12.30 -42.59
CA ASN A 529 -7.31 11.46 -42.99
C ASN A 529 -7.68 10.09 -43.59
N SER A 530 -8.54 10.05 -44.61
CA SER A 530 -8.56 8.92 -45.56
C SER A 530 -9.18 9.32 -46.89
N GLN A 531 -8.40 9.19 -47.98
CA GLN A 531 -8.95 8.59 -49.19
C GLN A 531 -8.72 7.08 -49.03
N PRO A 532 -9.63 6.20 -49.49
CA PRO A 532 -9.36 4.77 -49.43
C PRO A 532 -8.13 4.47 -50.29
N GLU A 533 -7.11 3.86 -49.67
CA GLU A 533 -5.92 3.33 -50.35
C GLU A 533 -6.24 1.99 -51.04
N PHE A 534 -7.44 1.45 -50.76
CA PHE A 534 -8.01 0.21 -51.28
C PHE A 534 -9.04 0.47 -52.38
N ASP A 535 -9.02 -0.32 -53.45
CA ASP A 535 -9.98 -0.23 -54.54
C ASP A 535 -11.25 -1.06 -54.24
N VAL A 536 -12.03 -0.56 -53.26
CA VAL A 536 -13.20 -1.26 -52.67
C VAL A 536 -14.23 -1.73 -53.71
N GLU A 537 -14.31 -1.10 -54.89
CA GLU A 537 -15.24 -1.52 -55.97
C GLU A 537 -14.80 -2.80 -56.70
N ASN A 538 -13.56 -3.25 -56.52
CA ASN A 538 -12.96 -4.42 -57.18
C ASN A 538 -12.50 -5.53 -56.21
N MET A 539 -12.67 -5.36 -54.89
CA MET A 539 -12.24 -6.33 -53.89
C MET A 539 -13.31 -7.40 -53.59
N THR A 540 -12.87 -8.63 -53.30
CA THR A 540 -13.75 -9.75 -52.95
C THR A 540 -14.22 -9.67 -51.49
N ALA A 541 -15.34 -10.33 -51.17
CA ALA A 541 -15.88 -10.35 -49.80
C ALA A 541 -14.88 -10.89 -48.75
N GLU A 542 -13.96 -11.79 -49.14
CA GLU A 542 -12.90 -12.30 -48.29
C GLU A 542 -11.84 -11.22 -47.98
N GLU A 543 -11.46 -10.41 -48.99
CA GLU A 543 -10.52 -9.30 -48.83
C GLU A 543 -11.14 -8.11 -48.05
N LEU A 544 -12.46 -7.89 -48.19
CA LEU A 544 -13.19 -6.89 -47.41
C LEU A 544 -13.28 -7.29 -45.92
N ALA A 545 -13.59 -8.56 -45.63
CA ALA A 545 -13.60 -9.11 -44.28
C ALA A 545 -12.20 -9.12 -43.62
N GLN A 546 -11.13 -9.05 -44.42
CA GLN A 546 -9.75 -8.89 -43.95
C GLN A 546 -9.38 -7.44 -43.60
N ILE A 547 -10.14 -6.43 -44.06
CA ILE A 547 -9.97 -5.01 -43.70
C ILE A 547 -10.83 -4.65 -42.48
N SER A 548 -12.09 -5.10 -42.46
CA SER A 548 -12.94 -5.03 -41.27
C SER A 548 -13.81 -6.28 -41.22
N SER A 549 -13.63 -7.08 -40.17
CA SER A 549 -14.40 -8.31 -39.94
C SER A 549 -15.89 -7.99 -39.73
N PRO A 550 -16.81 -8.96 -39.89
CA PRO A 550 -18.21 -8.79 -39.48
C PRO A 550 -18.33 -8.64 -37.94
N GLY A 551 -19.56 -8.41 -37.47
CA GLY A 551 -19.86 -8.43 -36.02
C GLY A 551 -19.46 -7.18 -35.22
N LEU A 552 -19.30 -6.01 -35.88
CA LEU A 552 -18.81 -4.80 -35.20
C LEU A 552 -19.83 -4.25 -34.18
N VAL A 553 -21.12 -4.26 -34.49
CA VAL A 553 -22.18 -3.66 -33.66
C VAL A 553 -22.35 -4.45 -32.37
N GLU A 554 -22.30 -5.77 -32.47
CA GLU A 554 -22.38 -6.73 -31.38
C GLU A 554 -21.17 -6.60 -30.45
N TYR A 555 -19.95 -6.51 -30.99
CA TYR A 555 -18.73 -6.30 -30.21
C TYR A 555 -18.64 -4.92 -29.56
N LEU A 556 -19.07 -3.85 -30.24
CA LEU A 556 -19.20 -2.51 -29.67
C LEU A 556 -20.20 -2.50 -28.51
N THR A 557 -21.36 -3.11 -28.69
CA THR A 557 -22.39 -3.16 -27.63
C THR A 557 -21.94 -4.04 -26.46
N ALA A 558 -21.28 -5.17 -26.74
CA ALA A 558 -20.66 -6.02 -25.73
C ALA A 558 -19.58 -5.28 -24.91
N LEU A 559 -18.83 -4.37 -25.53
CA LEU A 559 -17.86 -3.50 -24.87
C LEU A 559 -18.57 -2.50 -23.93
N CYS A 560 -19.64 -1.82 -24.36
CA CYS A 560 -20.44 -0.96 -23.49
C CYS A 560 -20.98 -1.70 -22.27
N ASN A 561 -21.71 -2.79 -22.50
CA ASN A 561 -22.30 -3.63 -21.44
C ASN A 561 -21.21 -4.11 -20.45
N THR A 562 -20.04 -4.49 -20.97
CA THR A 562 -18.88 -4.92 -20.16
C THR A 562 -18.41 -3.84 -19.19
N TYR A 563 -18.31 -2.58 -19.62
CA TYR A 563 -17.84 -1.49 -18.77
C TYR A 563 -18.92 -0.93 -17.83
N GLU A 564 -20.20 -1.00 -18.22
CA GLU A 564 -21.33 -0.68 -17.33
C GLU A 564 -21.38 -1.68 -16.15
N ILE A 565 -21.54 -2.98 -16.46
CA ILE A 565 -21.64 -4.07 -15.46
C ILE A 565 -20.42 -4.11 -14.54
N ASN A 566 -19.23 -3.76 -15.04
CA ASN A 566 -18.03 -3.73 -14.22
C ASN A 566 -17.96 -2.49 -13.32
N SER A 567 -18.45 -1.33 -13.78
CA SER A 567 -18.59 -0.13 -12.94
C SER A 567 -19.55 -0.40 -11.77
N ASP A 568 -20.73 -0.96 -12.05
CA ASP A 568 -21.73 -1.30 -11.03
C ASP A 568 -21.18 -2.30 -9.99
N ARG A 569 -20.50 -3.35 -10.45
CA ARG A 569 -19.84 -4.32 -9.54
C ARG A 569 -18.76 -3.69 -8.67
N LEU A 570 -17.99 -2.73 -9.20
CA LEU A 570 -16.96 -2.03 -8.42
C LEU A 570 -17.59 -1.22 -7.29
N LEU A 571 -18.66 -0.48 -7.58
CA LEU A 571 -19.31 0.42 -6.61
C LEU A 571 -20.21 -0.31 -5.62
N GLU A 572 -21.01 -1.29 -6.05
CA GLU A 572 -21.92 -2.01 -5.16
C GLU A 572 -21.24 -3.07 -4.28
N LYS A 573 -20.18 -3.72 -4.77
CA LYS A 573 -19.68 -4.99 -4.20
C LYS A 573 -18.23 -4.91 -3.76
N PHE A 574 -17.33 -4.39 -4.59
CA PHE A 574 -15.91 -4.30 -4.24
C PHE A 574 -15.62 -3.15 -3.27
N LEU A 575 -16.11 -1.94 -3.56
CA LEU A 575 -15.90 -0.76 -2.73
C LEU A 575 -16.37 -0.98 -1.27
N PRO A 576 -17.62 -1.41 -0.97
CA PRO A 576 -18.06 -1.60 0.42
C PRO A 576 -17.30 -2.72 1.14
N SER A 577 -16.93 -3.79 0.41
CA SER A 577 -16.16 -4.90 0.95
C SER A 577 -14.77 -4.45 1.42
N TYR A 578 -14.00 -3.75 0.57
CA TYR A 578 -12.66 -3.32 0.94
C TYR A 578 -12.65 -2.14 1.92
N LEU A 579 -13.63 -1.24 1.88
CA LEU A 579 -13.79 -0.19 2.89
C LEU A 579 -13.99 -0.77 4.30
N ALA A 580 -14.72 -1.89 4.42
CA ALA A 580 -14.92 -2.59 5.69
C ALA A 580 -13.67 -3.33 6.20
N LYS A 581 -12.72 -3.67 5.32
CA LYS A 581 -11.44 -4.32 5.67
C LYS A 581 -10.33 -3.33 6.11
N VAL A 582 -10.55 -2.00 6.09
CA VAL A 582 -9.50 -1.00 6.43
C VAL A 582 -9.93 0.06 7.43
N HIS A 583 -8.93 0.65 8.12
CA HIS A 583 -9.10 1.83 8.95
C HIS A 583 -9.47 3.08 8.13
N SER A 584 -10.22 4.00 8.72
CA SER A 584 -10.79 5.20 8.05
C SER A 584 -9.76 6.10 7.36
N SER A 585 -8.52 6.14 7.86
CA SER A 585 -7.39 6.85 7.24
C SER A 585 -7.02 6.38 5.83
N TYR A 586 -7.51 5.20 5.41
CA TYR A 586 -7.27 4.61 4.10
C TYR A 586 -8.53 4.60 3.20
N GLN A 587 -9.71 4.83 3.78
CA GLN A 587 -11.00 4.71 3.08
C GLN A 587 -11.14 5.73 1.93
N GLU A 588 -10.76 7.00 2.14
CA GLU A 588 -10.79 8.04 1.09
C GLU A 588 -9.95 7.65 -0.15
N ARG A 589 -8.83 6.96 0.06
CA ARG A 589 -7.93 6.54 -1.04
C ARG A 589 -8.53 5.40 -1.87
N ILE A 590 -9.13 4.40 -1.22
CA ILE A 590 -9.85 3.31 -1.91
C ILE A 590 -11.04 3.87 -2.68
N GLN A 591 -11.82 4.77 -2.05
CA GLN A 591 -12.97 5.40 -2.67
C GLN A 591 -12.56 6.20 -3.93
N ARG A 592 -11.59 7.12 -3.81
CA ARG A 592 -11.07 7.87 -4.96
C ARG A 592 -10.54 6.95 -6.06
N ALA A 593 -9.79 5.90 -5.70
CA ALA A 593 -9.19 4.99 -6.69
C ALA A 593 -10.23 4.24 -7.53
N PHE A 594 -11.44 3.97 -7.02
CA PHE A 594 -12.53 3.43 -7.83
C PHE A 594 -13.35 4.54 -8.52
N GLU A 595 -13.63 5.66 -7.86
CA GLU A 595 -14.36 6.80 -8.45
C GLU A 595 -13.64 7.37 -9.69
N GLU A 596 -12.31 7.43 -9.69
CA GLU A 596 -11.48 7.85 -10.83
C GLU A 596 -11.66 6.96 -12.08
N THR A 597 -12.21 5.74 -11.95
CA THR A 597 -12.47 4.84 -13.08
C THR A 597 -13.83 5.03 -13.75
N ILE A 598 -14.80 5.66 -13.07
CA ILE A 598 -16.19 5.79 -13.56
C ILE A 598 -16.25 6.69 -14.80
N SER A 599 -15.74 7.92 -14.70
CA SER A 599 -15.85 8.91 -15.79
C SER A 599 -15.14 8.47 -17.08
N PRO A 600 -13.93 7.87 -17.05
CA PRO A 600 -13.30 7.31 -18.25
C PRO A 600 -14.07 6.12 -18.85
N SER A 601 -14.70 5.27 -18.02
CA SER A 601 -15.59 4.20 -18.51
C SER A 601 -16.84 4.78 -19.19
N THR A 602 -17.42 5.83 -18.60
CA THR A 602 -18.57 6.56 -19.15
C THR A 602 -18.23 7.21 -20.50
N GLU A 603 -17.04 7.80 -20.65
CA GLU A 603 -16.61 8.40 -21.92
C GLU A 603 -16.22 7.36 -22.98
N LEU A 604 -15.76 6.16 -22.59
CA LEU A 604 -15.65 5.03 -23.51
C LEU A 604 -17.03 4.60 -24.02
N ASN A 605 -18.01 4.43 -23.14
CA ASN A 605 -19.37 4.06 -23.52
C ASN A 605 -20.00 5.15 -24.42
N ALA A 606 -19.80 6.43 -24.09
CA ALA A 606 -20.22 7.55 -24.94
C ALA A 606 -19.49 7.60 -26.29
N CYS A 607 -18.21 7.22 -26.36
CA CYS A 607 -17.47 7.09 -27.61
C CYS A 607 -18.08 5.99 -28.49
N VAL A 608 -18.32 4.80 -27.93
CA VAL A 608 -18.93 3.66 -28.63
C VAL A 608 -20.35 3.98 -29.10
N VAL A 609 -21.19 4.62 -28.30
CA VAL A 609 -22.56 5.00 -28.70
C VAL A 609 -22.55 5.99 -29.86
N ARG A 610 -21.59 6.92 -29.91
CA ARG A 610 -21.38 7.80 -31.08
C ARG A 610 -20.96 6.99 -32.31
N SER A 611 -20.09 5.98 -32.16
CA SER A 611 -19.69 5.07 -33.25
C SER A 611 -20.86 4.25 -33.80
N LEU A 612 -21.69 3.66 -32.93
CA LEU A 612 -22.91 2.95 -33.32
C LEU A 612 -23.87 3.87 -34.10
N LYS A 613 -24.05 5.11 -33.61
CA LYS A 613 -24.85 6.14 -34.27
C LYS A 613 -24.28 6.56 -35.63
N ASP A 614 -22.96 6.66 -35.78
CA ASP A 614 -22.31 6.97 -37.07
C ASP A 614 -22.48 5.81 -38.08
N ILE A 615 -22.47 4.55 -37.63
CA ILE A 615 -22.75 3.36 -38.46
C ILE A 615 -24.21 3.36 -38.93
N ILE A 616 -25.18 3.51 -38.02
CA ILE A 616 -26.60 3.49 -38.36
C ILE A 616 -26.95 4.60 -39.36
N LEU A 617 -26.45 5.83 -39.14
CA LEU A 617 -26.72 6.96 -40.04
C LEU A 617 -26.05 6.82 -41.41
N ASN A 618 -24.91 6.11 -41.50
CA ASN A 618 -24.28 5.80 -42.79
C ASN A 618 -25.25 5.02 -43.68
N ASP A 619 -25.91 4.01 -43.13
CA ASP A 619 -26.76 3.10 -43.91
C ASP A 619 -28.12 3.71 -44.25
N LEU A 620 -28.51 4.79 -43.58
CA LEU A 620 -29.64 5.63 -43.98
C LEU A 620 -29.30 6.61 -45.13
N TYR A 621 -28.02 6.93 -45.41
CA TYR A 621 -27.65 7.89 -46.45
C TYR A 621 -28.21 7.60 -47.86
N PRO A 622 -28.33 6.34 -48.35
CA PRO A 622 -28.93 6.05 -49.65
C PRO A 622 -30.39 6.52 -49.73
N ALA A 623 -31.21 6.24 -48.70
CA ALA A 623 -32.61 6.69 -48.64
C ALA A 623 -32.70 8.21 -48.41
N LEU A 624 -31.92 8.73 -47.45
CA LEU A 624 -31.86 10.16 -47.13
C LEU A 624 -31.44 11.04 -48.33
N SER A 625 -30.62 10.52 -49.26
CA SER A 625 -30.22 11.22 -50.48
C SER A 625 -31.42 11.70 -51.34
N VAL A 626 -32.58 11.07 -51.19
CA VAL A 626 -33.82 11.34 -51.94
C VAL A 626 -34.68 12.44 -51.29
N VAL A 627 -34.41 12.81 -50.02
CA VAL A 627 -35.22 13.77 -49.25
C VAL A 627 -35.34 15.13 -49.96
N PHE A 628 -36.56 15.66 -50.01
CA PHE A 628 -36.96 16.92 -50.69
C PHE A 628 -36.70 17.00 -52.22
N THR A 629 -36.24 15.90 -52.85
CA THR A 629 -36.11 15.80 -54.32
C THR A 629 -37.47 15.61 -55.01
N LYS A 630 -37.51 15.59 -56.35
CA LYS A 630 -38.72 15.25 -57.11
C LYS A 630 -39.29 13.87 -56.75
N GLN A 631 -38.45 12.87 -56.47
CA GLN A 631 -38.90 11.50 -56.19
C GLN A 631 -39.65 11.42 -54.86
N TRP A 632 -39.20 12.14 -53.84
CA TRP A 632 -39.85 12.24 -52.53
C TRP A 632 -41.32 12.72 -52.59
N TYR A 633 -41.60 13.73 -53.43
CA TYR A 633 -42.95 14.23 -53.72
C TYR A 633 -43.83 13.25 -54.56
N GLU A 634 -43.25 12.17 -55.09
CA GLU A 634 -43.92 11.24 -56.00
C GLU A 634 -44.07 9.81 -55.41
N GLY A 635 -43.57 9.54 -54.19
CA GLY A 635 -43.61 8.22 -53.53
C GLY A 635 -45.00 7.57 -53.46
N ASP A 636 -46.05 8.36 -53.18
CA ASP A 636 -47.46 7.91 -53.16
C ASP A 636 -47.94 7.31 -54.50
N ARG A 637 -47.19 7.50 -55.60
CA ARG A 637 -47.51 6.96 -56.93
C ARG A 637 -46.73 5.70 -57.28
N THR A 638 -45.58 5.47 -56.64
CA THR A 638 -44.71 4.32 -56.94
C THR A 638 -45.13 3.03 -56.24
N GLN A 639 -46.14 3.06 -55.36
CA GLN A 639 -46.80 1.86 -54.80
C GLN A 639 -47.39 0.88 -55.85
N THR A 640 -47.43 1.26 -57.14
CA THR A 640 -47.77 0.34 -58.24
C THR A 640 -46.61 -0.62 -58.60
N SER A 641 -45.39 -0.35 -58.15
CA SER A 641 -44.17 -1.12 -58.46
C SER A 641 -43.85 -2.21 -57.43
N GLY A 642 -44.22 -2.01 -56.17
CA GLY A 642 -43.85 -2.89 -55.04
C GLY A 642 -42.58 -2.48 -54.29
N ASP A 643 -41.90 -1.41 -54.71
CA ASP A 643 -40.76 -0.82 -53.99
C ASP A 643 -41.26 0.03 -52.79
N PRO A 644 -40.61 -0.02 -51.61
CA PRO A 644 -40.98 0.79 -50.45
C PRO A 644 -40.73 2.29 -50.67
N ILE A 645 -41.49 3.12 -49.97
CA ILE A 645 -41.31 4.58 -49.93
C ILE A 645 -40.04 4.90 -49.11
N MET A 646 -39.34 5.99 -49.46
CA MET A 646 -38.13 6.46 -48.76
C MET A 646 -38.24 6.46 -47.23
N ALA A 647 -39.37 6.91 -46.67
CA ALA A 647 -39.58 6.91 -45.22
C ALA A 647 -39.83 5.50 -44.65
N GLU A 648 -40.47 4.60 -45.41
CA GLU A 648 -40.67 3.20 -45.03
C GLU A 648 -39.31 2.48 -44.96
N SER A 649 -38.46 2.65 -45.98
CA SER A 649 -37.09 2.09 -46.00
C SER A 649 -36.18 2.63 -44.88
N ILE A 650 -36.35 3.90 -44.47
CA ILE A 650 -35.64 4.44 -43.30
C ILE A 650 -36.13 3.77 -42.00
N VAL A 651 -37.44 3.56 -41.86
CA VAL A 651 -38.01 2.85 -40.71
C VAL A 651 -37.55 1.40 -40.69
N GLU A 652 -37.57 0.68 -41.80
CA GLU A 652 -37.12 -0.71 -41.90
C GLU A 652 -35.68 -0.87 -41.37
N THR A 653 -34.73 -0.07 -41.87
CA THR A 653 -33.33 -0.11 -41.39
C THR A 653 -33.16 0.34 -39.93
N LEU A 654 -33.93 1.33 -39.46
CA LEU A 654 -33.91 1.72 -38.04
C LEU A 654 -34.50 0.63 -37.13
N VAL A 655 -35.57 -0.04 -37.56
CA VAL A 655 -36.22 -1.13 -36.83
C VAL A 655 -35.28 -2.33 -36.73
N GLU A 656 -34.63 -2.74 -37.82
CA GLU A 656 -33.63 -3.82 -37.83
C GLU A 656 -32.53 -3.56 -36.79
N TYR A 657 -31.86 -2.40 -36.86
CA TYR A 657 -30.80 -2.04 -35.91
C TYR A 657 -31.30 -1.93 -34.45
N LEU A 658 -32.52 -1.45 -34.22
CA LEU A 658 -33.06 -1.29 -32.87
C LEU A 658 -33.61 -2.59 -32.27
N GLU A 659 -34.15 -3.51 -33.07
CA GLU A 659 -34.52 -4.85 -32.60
C GLU A 659 -33.28 -5.69 -32.28
N ASP A 660 -32.24 -5.63 -33.11
CA ASP A 660 -30.94 -6.26 -32.82
C ASP A 660 -30.33 -5.68 -31.53
N LEU A 661 -30.20 -4.36 -31.41
CA LEU A 661 -29.68 -3.73 -30.18
C LEU A 661 -30.54 -4.07 -28.96
N ARG A 662 -31.88 -4.11 -29.08
CA ARG A 662 -32.78 -4.53 -27.99
C ARG A 662 -32.56 -5.97 -27.55
N SER A 663 -32.04 -6.84 -28.42
CA SER A 663 -31.78 -8.26 -28.12
C SER A 663 -30.51 -8.51 -27.31
N PHE A 664 -29.53 -7.58 -27.32
CA PHE A 664 -28.24 -7.79 -26.64
C PHE A 664 -27.65 -6.58 -25.88
N ALA A 665 -28.24 -5.39 -25.94
CA ALA A 665 -27.84 -4.24 -25.13
C ALA A 665 -28.47 -4.23 -23.73
N SER A 666 -27.78 -3.62 -22.76
CA SER A 666 -28.41 -3.19 -21.52
C SER A 666 -29.49 -2.13 -21.81
N PHE A 667 -30.51 -2.01 -20.96
CA PHE A 667 -31.62 -1.06 -21.23
C PHE A 667 -31.13 0.39 -21.31
N GLU A 668 -30.15 0.74 -20.48
CA GLU A 668 -29.57 2.09 -20.40
C GLU A 668 -28.75 2.40 -21.66
N ILE A 669 -27.94 1.45 -22.14
CA ILE A 669 -27.19 1.59 -23.41
C ILE A 669 -28.15 1.63 -24.61
N PHE A 670 -29.24 0.83 -24.60
CA PHE A 670 -30.28 0.88 -25.64
C PHE A 670 -30.97 2.25 -25.69
N SER A 671 -31.51 2.74 -24.56
CA SER A 671 -32.19 4.04 -24.51
C SER A 671 -31.23 5.19 -24.85
N LEU A 672 -30.00 5.18 -24.34
CA LEU A 672 -28.99 6.20 -24.67
C LEU A 672 -28.66 6.19 -26.17
N THR A 673 -28.46 5.01 -26.77
CA THR A 673 -28.17 4.89 -28.21
C THR A 673 -29.36 5.32 -29.05
N PHE A 674 -30.57 4.90 -28.71
CA PHE A 674 -31.79 5.30 -29.40
C PHE A 674 -31.97 6.83 -29.42
N ASN A 675 -31.92 7.47 -28.24
CA ASN A 675 -32.13 8.91 -28.15
C ASN A 675 -31.06 9.70 -28.94
N ILE A 676 -29.79 9.25 -28.92
CA ILE A 676 -28.69 9.88 -29.69
C ILE A 676 -28.80 9.63 -31.21
N VAL A 677 -29.20 8.43 -31.64
CA VAL A 677 -29.49 8.10 -33.05
C VAL A 677 -30.63 8.98 -33.57
N LEU A 678 -31.71 9.09 -32.80
CA LEU A 678 -32.91 9.85 -33.13
C LEU A 678 -32.65 11.37 -33.22
N ASP A 679 -31.91 11.94 -32.27
CA ASP A 679 -31.60 13.37 -32.29
C ASP A 679 -30.73 13.75 -33.49
N GLU A 680 -29.68 12.96 -33.81
CA GLU A 680 -28.83 13.21 -34.98
C GLU A 680 -29.54 12.84 -36.30
N PHE A 681 -30.40 11.82 -36.33
CA PHE A 681 -31.19 11.43 -37.51
C PHE A 681 -32.05 12.57 -38.05
N ILE A 682 -32.87 13.20 -37.19
CA ILE A 682 -33.70 14.35 -37.58
C ILE A 682 -32.81 15.53 -38.03
N CYS A 683 -31.68 15.74 -37.35
CA CYS A 683 -30.67 16.74 -37.71
C CYS A 683 -30.12 16.51 -39.14
N VAL A 684 -29.75 15.28 -39.48
CA VAL A 684 -29.21 14.88 -40.79
C VAL A 684 -30.29 14.91 -41.88
N TYR A 685 -31.52 14.45 -41.59
CA TYR A 685 -32.67 14.54 -42.50
C TYR A 685 -32.92 15.99 -42.95
N LEU A 686 -32.93 16.92 -41.99
CA LEU A 686 -33.07 18.36 -42.22
C LEU A 686 -31.90 18.94 -43.05
N GLN A 687 -30.66 18.59 -42.71
CA GLN A 687 -29.46 19.06 -43.43
C GLN A 687 -29.45 18.60 -44.90
N ILE A 688 -29.62 17.29 -45.15
CA ILE A 688 -29.62 16.73 -46.51
C ILE A 688 -30.80 17.29 -47.31
N GLY A 689 -32.00 17.40 -46.70
CA GLY A 689 -33.16 18.02 -47.33
C GLY A 689 -32.92 19.47 -47.77
N PHE A 690 -32.40 20.33 -46.87
CA PHE A 690 -32.09 21.73 -47.22
C PHE A 690 -31.01 21.83 -48.30
N GLN A 691 -29.96 21.00 -48.24
CA GLN A 691 -28.92 20.96 -49.27
C GLN A 691 -29.48 20.49 -50.62
N ASN A 692 -30.37 19.49 -50.65
CA ASN A 692 -31.05 19.05 -51.86
C ASN A 692 -31.90 20.15 -52.51
N ILE A 693 -32.61 20.96 -51.73
CA ILE A 693 -33.41 22.10 -52.25
C ILE A 693 -32.52 23.21 -52.82
N LEU A 694 -31.36 23.47 -52.20
CA LEU A 694 -30.54 24.66 -52.51
C LEU A 694 -29.40 24.39 -53.49
N HIS A 695 -28.92 23.16 -53.56
CA HIS A 695 -27.73 22.74 -54.32
C HIS A 695 -27.90 21.43 -55.12
N GLY A 696 -29.04 20.73 -55.00
CA GLY A 696 -29.29 19.44 -55.67
C GLY A 696 -30.55 19.41 -56.56
N ASP A 697 -31.09 18.20 -56.77
CA ASP A 697 -32.28 17.92 -57.60
C ASP A 697 -33.63 18.35 -56.93
N GLY A 698 -33.57 18.98 -55.76
CA GLY A 698 -34.71 19.49 -55.01
C GLY A 698 -35.34 20.74 -55.64
N LYS A 699 -36.53 21.11 -55.16
CA LYS A 699 -37.23 22.31 -55.59
C LYS A 699 -37.53 23.19 -54.39
N LYS A 700 -37.16 24.47 -54.51
CA LYS A 700 -37.59 25.50 -53.54
C LYS A 700 -39.09 25.41 -53.29
N ILE A 701 -39.47 25.60 -52.03
CA ILE A 701 -40.82 25.43 -51.52
C ILE A 701 -41.73 26.53 -52.07
N ASP A 702 -42.92 26.15 -52.52
CA ASP A 702 -44.04 27.05 -52.87
C ASP A 702 -45.02 27.07 -51.68
N PRO A 703 -45.04 28.11 -50.80
CA PRO A 703 -45.94 28.12 -49.64
C PRO A 703 -47.42 28.01 -50.00
N LYS A 704 -47.79 28.42 -51.22
CA LYS A 704 -49.17 28.46 -51.72
C LYS A 704 -49.55 27.23 -52.58
N ALA A 705 -48.78 26.13 -52.49
CA ALA A 705 -49.01 24.90 -53.24
C ALA A 705 -49.95 23.91 -52.52
N THR A 706 -51.26 24.08 -52.74
CA THR A 706 -52.35 23.27 -52.14
C THR A 706 -52.71 21.98 -52.89
N LYS A 707 -51.83 21.47 -53.76
CA LYS A 707 -52.06 20.20 -54.49
C LYS A 707 -51.19 19.10 -53.89
N LYS A 708 -51.80 18.02 -53.38
CA LYS A 708 -51.15 16.86 -52.73
C LYS A 708 -49.70 16.60 -53.20
N SER A 709 -49.52 16.15 -54.45
CA SER A 709 -48.20 15.82 -55.05
C SER A 709 -47.29 17.03 -55.39
N LYS A 710 -47.42 18.13 -54.64
CA LYS A 710 -46.64 19.37 -54.67
C LYS A 710 -46.64 20.10 -53.31
N SER A 711 -47.42 19.64 -52.33
CA SER A 711 -47.52 20.29 -51.04
C SER A 711 -46.39 19.79 -50.15
N PHE A 712 -45.57 20.71 -49.64
CA PHE A 712 -44.45 20.35 -48.78
C PHE A 712 -44.93 19.84 -47.42
N SER A 713 -45.95 20.48 -46.85
CA SER A 713 -46.57 20.08 -45.58
C SER A 713 -47.16 18.67 -45.61
N GLU A 714 -47.88 18.31 -46.68
CA GLU A 714 -48.51 17.00 -46.77
C GLU A 714 -47.47 15.86 -46.98
N ALA A 715 -46.33 16.16 -47.60
CA ALA A 715 -45.22 15.22 -47.73
C ALA A 715 -44.42 15.05 -46.42
N ILE A 716 -44.19 16.14 -45.67
CA ILE A 716 -43.59 16.06 -44.32
C ILE A 716 -44.51 15.28 -43.37
N ASN A 717 -45.81 15.61 -43.33
CA ASN A 717 -46.74 14.97 -42.40
C ASN A 717 -46.93 13.47 -42.69
N ARG A 718 -46.82 13.04 -43.96
CA ARG A 718 -46.74 11.62 -44.33
C ARG A 718 -45.52 10.96 -43.69
N ASP A 719 -44.34 11.54 -43.85
CA ASP A 719 -43.09 10.98 -43.32
C ASP A 719 -43.08 10.96 -41.78
N ILE A 720 -43.58 12.01 -41.11
CA ILE A 720 -43.79 12.04 -39.65
C ILE A 720 -44.70 10.88 -39.19
N SER A 721 -45.80 10.63 -39.92
CA SER A 721 -46.72 9.54 -39.58
C SER A 721 -46.02 8.17 -39.68
N ILE A 722 -45.24 7.96 -40.76
CA ILE A 722 -44.47 6.72 -40.98
C ILE A 722 -43.39 6.55 -39.90
N PHE A 723 -42.65 7.61 -39.55
CA PHE A 723 -41.63 7.56 -38.49
C PHE A 723 -42.24 7.31 -37.11
N TYR A 724 -43.43 7.86 -36.81
CA TYR A 724 -44.10 7.62 -35.54
C TYR A 724 -44.68 6.21 -35.46
N ASP A 725 -45.55 5.83 -36.40
CA ASP A 725 -46.22 4.51 -36.43
C ASP A 725 -45.21 3.34 -36.48
N GLY A 726 -44.04 3.56 -37.10
CA GLY A 726 -42.97 2.57 -37.22
C GLY A 726 -42.06 2.44 -36.00
N LEU A 727 -41.79 3.53 -35.26
CA LEU A 727 -40.84 3.52 -34.15
C LEU A 727 -41.51 3.38 -32.77
N ASP A 728 -42.73 3.89 -32.57
CA ASP A 728 -43.45 3.82 -31.27
C ASP A 728 -43.49 2.40 -30.64
N PRO A 729 -43.69 1.28 -31.40
CA PRO A 729 -43.67 -0.08 -30.84
C PRO A 729 -42.32 -0.51 -30.21
N LEU A 730 -41.22 0.16 -30.55
CA LEU A 730 -39.86 -0.15 -30.05
C LEU A 730 -39.48 0.62 -28.78
N LEU A 731 -40.38 1.44 -28.22
CA LEU A 731 -40.03 2.41 -27.19
C LEU A 731 -40.68 2.14 -25.83
N SER A 732 -40.07 2.68 -24.78
CA SER A 732 -40.80 2.92 -23.52
C SER A 732 -41.63 4.19 -23.66
N ARG A 733 -42.64 4.38 -22.79
CA ARG A 733 -43.43 5.63 -22.75
C ARG A 733 -42.55 6.89 -22.60
N LYS A 734 -41.38 6.76 -21.96
CA LYS A 734 -40.39 7.83 -21.76
C LYS A 734 -39.67 8.17 -23.06
N ASP A 735 -39.17 7.17 -23.80
CA ASP A 735 -38.48 7.37 -25.07
C ASP A 735 -39.46 7.83 -26.18
N ALA A 736 -40.71 7.38 -26.14
CA ALA A 736 -41.78 7.83 -27.04
C ALA A 736 -42.09 9.33 -26.90
N MET A 737 -41.97 9.90 -25.69
CA MET A 737 -42.03 11.36 -25.50
C MET A 737 -40.84 12.08 -26.16
N THR A 738 -39.64 11.49 -26.18
CA THR A 738 -38.50 12.07 -26.91
C THR A 738 -38.73 11.99 -28.42
N LEU A 739 -39.28 10.89 -28.94
CA LEU A 739 -39.66 10.74 -30.34
C LEU A 739 -40.68 11.79 -30.77
N LEU A 740 -41.75 12.00 -30.00
CA LEU A 740 -42.73 13.04 -30.31
C LEU A 740 -42.07 14.43 -30.33
N LYS A 741 -41.23 14.73 -29.33
CA LYS A 741 -40.49 16.01 -29.25
C LYS A 741 -39.51 16.21 -30.40
N SER A 742 -38.82 15.19 -30.90
CA SER A 742 -37.89 15.34 -32.03
C SER A 742 -38.64 15.48 -33.36
N LEU A 743 -39.73 14.73 -33.56
CA LEU A 743 -40.62 14.88 -34.72
C LEU A 743 -41.29 16.27 -34.77
N THR A 744 -41.47 16.95 -33.63
CA THR A 744 -41.95 18.35 -33.61
C THR A 744 -41.03 19.31 -34.39
N ALA A 745 -39.74 19.00 -34.59
CA ALA A 745 -38.87 19.77 -35.50
C ALA A 745 -39.38 19.75 -36.95
N LEU A 746 -39.95 18.63 -37.40
CA LEU A 746 -40.49 18.50 -38.76
C LEU A 746 -41.86 19.22 -38.87
N GLU A 747 -42.68 19.20 -37.82
CA GLU A 747 -43.93 19.99 -37.76
C GLU A 747 -43.67 21.51 -37.76
N MET A 748 -42.70 21.96 -36.96
CA MET A 748 -42.29 23.36 -36.94
C MET A 748 -41.64 23.78 -38.26
N LEU A 749 -40.91 22.89 -38.95
CA LEU A 749 -40.44 23.16 -40.31
C LEU A 749 -41.62 23.33 -41.28
N THR A 750 -42.63 22.47 -41.21
CA THR A 750 -43.86 22.60 -42.02
C THR A 750 -44.54 23.95 -41.79
N THR A 751 -44.58 24.44 -40.55
CA THR A 751 -45.09 25.77 -40.21
C THR A 751 -44.20 26.86 -40.83
N LEU A 752 -42.89 26.89 -40.56
CA LEU A 752 -41.94 27.86 -41.14
C LEU A 752 -41.95 27.90 -42.68
N ALA A 753 -42.16 26.75 -43.32
CA ALA A 753 -42.25 26.59 -44.77
C ALA A 753 -43.56 27.14 -45.37
N THR A 754 -44.63 27.24 -44.60
CA THR A 754 -45.98 27.59 -45.09
C THR A 754 -46.53 28.93 -44.58
N MET A 755 -46.02 29.48 -43.48
CA MET A 755 -46.51 30.76 -42.92
C MET A 755 -46.50 31.91 -43.94
N ASP A 756 -47.61 32.65 -44.02
CA ASP A 756 -47.65 33.99 -44.62
C ASP A 756 -46.88 35.01 -43.74
N ASP A 757 -46.41 36.10 -44.37
CA ASP A 757 -45.67 37.22 -43.75
C ASP A 757 -44.55 36.81 -42.74
N PRO A 758 -43.56 35.99 -43.18
CA PRO A 758 -42.58 35.37 -42.30
C PRO A 758 -41.70 36.35 -41.50
N PHE A 759 -41.50 37.59 -41.97
CA PHE A 759 -40.65 38.57 -41.28
C PHE A 759 -41.26 39.15 -40.00
N GLU A 760 -42.59 39.09 -39.84
CA GLU A 760 -43.29 39.53 -38.63
C GLU A 760 -43.57 38.36 -37.68
N ASN A 761 -44.01 37.21 -38.23
CA ASN A 761 -44.46 36.07 -37.44
C ASN A 761 -43.32 35.19 -36.87
N ILE A 762 -42.22 34.99 -37.60
CA ILE A 762 -41.12 34.10 -37.16
C ILE A 762 -40.43 34.57 -35.87
N PRO A 763 -40.17 35.87 -35.64
CA PRO A 763 -39.65 36.33 -34.36
C PRO A 763 -40.48 35.93 -33.14
N GLN A 764 -41.81 35.87 -33.27
CA GLN A 764 -42.68 35.42 -32.19
C GLN A 764 -42.66 33.90 -32.04
N MET A 765 -42.77 33.15 -33.14
CA MET A 765 -42.66 31.67 -33.16
C MET A 765 -41.32 31.18 -32.59
N TRP A 766 -40.25 31.92 -32.85
CA TRP A 766 -38.91 31.63 -32.31
C TRP A 766 -38.84 31.79 -30.79
N GLU A 767 -39.48 32.83 -30.24
CA GLU A 767 -39.50 33.11 -28.80
C GLU A 767 -40.48 32.22 -28.02
N GLN A 768 -41.61 31.84 -28.62
CA GLN A 768 -42.72 31.17 -27.94
C GLN A 768 -42.79 29.65 -28.19
N ASP A 769 -42.48 29.18 -29.40
CA ASP A 769 -42.63 27.75 -29.75
C ASP A 769 -41.26 27.05 -29.82
N ILE A 770 -40.31 27.65 -30.55
CA ILE A 770 -39.04 26.99 -30.88
C ILE A 770 -38.05 27.02 -29.70
N LEU A 771 -37.89 28.15 -28.99
CA LEU A 771 -36.99 28.24 -27.84
C LEU A 771 -37.57 27.61 -26.54
N GLU A 772 -38.89 27.42 -26.44
CA GLU A 772 -39.49 26.63 -25.36
C GLU A 772 -39.21 25.14 -25.56
N THR A 773 -39.38 24.63 -26.78
CA THR A 773 -39.12 23.21 -27.13
C THR A 773 -37.61 22.89 -27.20
N TYR A 774 -36.82 23.78 -27.80
CA TYR A 774 -35.39 23.59 -28.08
C TYR A 774 -34.58 24.79 -27.60
N TYR A 775 -34.37 24.86 -26.28
CA TYR A 775 -33.63 25.93 -25.59
C TYR A 775 -32.31 26.31 -26.28
N ASP A 776 -31.58 25.34 -26.84
CA ASP A 776 -30.30 25.55 -27.50
C ASP A 776 -30.30 25.47 -29.04
N CYS A 777 -31.48 25.52 -29.67
CA CYS A 777 -31.63 25.57 -31.12
C CYS A 777 -30.71 26.62 -31.77
N SER A 778 -30.11 26.23 -32.90
CA SER A 778 -29.36 27.16 -33.74
C SER A 778 -30.27 27.99 -34.64
N VAL A 779 -29.93 29.26 -34.83
CA VAL A 779 -30.64 30.16 -35.77
C VAL A 779 -30.46 29.72 -37.23
N GLU A 780 -29.45 28.90 -37.52
CA GLU A 780 -29.23 28.32 -38.87
C GLU A 780 -30.35 27.37 -39.31
N TYR A 781 -31.10 26.76 -38.40
CA TYR A 781 -32.28 25.94 -38.73
C TYR A 781 -33.37 26.78 -39.43
N VAL A 782 -33.73 27.92 -38.82
CA VAL A 782 -34.67 28.89 -39.42
C VAL A 782 -34.10 29.49 -40.71
N ARG A 783 -32.79 29.75 -40.75
CA ARG A 783 -32.10 30.25 -41.95
C ARG A 783 -32.22 29.29 -43.13
N GLY A 784 -31.98 27.98 -42.91
CA GLY A 784 -32.11 26.94 -43.92
C GLY A 784 -33.53 26.85 -44.47
N ALA A 785 -34.53 26.81 -43.60
CA ALA A 785 -35.95 26.81 -43.96
C ALA A 785 -36.35 28.02 -44.84
N LEU A 786 -35.89 29.23 -44.48
CA LEU A 786 -36.21 30.45 -45.24
C LEU A 786 -35.49 30.53 -46.58
N LEU A 787 -34.23 30.11 -46.65
CA LEU A 787 -33.51 30.02 -47.93
C LEU A 787 -34.17 29.03 -48.87
N CYS A 788 -34.80 27.95 -48.35
CA CYS A 788 -35.51 26.95 -49.15
C CYS A 788 -36.84 27.45 -49.77
N ARG A 789 -37.43 28.56 -49.32
CA ARG A 789 -38.68 29.12 -49.88
C ARG A 789 -38.46 29.89 -51.19
N LYS A 790 -39.49 30.03 -52.03
CA LYS A 790 -39.44 30.83 -53.29
C LYS A 790 -39.82 32.30 -53.16
N ASP A 791 -40.55 32.67 -52.12
CA ASP A 791 -41.14 34.01 -51.94
C ASP A 791 -40.22 35.00 -51.21
N ILE A 792 -39.04 34.55 -50.75
CA ILE A 792 -38.10 35.32 -49.94
C ILE A 792 -36.86 35.73 -50.76
N ASP A 793 -36.47 37.01 -50.67
CA ASP A 793 -35.15 37.49 -51.13
C ASP A 793 -34.08 37.12 -50.08
N ASN A 794 -33.10 36.32 -50.51
CA ASN A 794 -31.94 35.92 -49.71
C ASN A 794 -31.22 37.11 -49.02
N LYS A 795 -31.33 38.35 -49.56
CA LYS A 795 -30.73 39.55 -48.97
C LYS A 795 -31.38 40.01 -47.66
N MET A 796 -32.66 39.67 -47.42
CA MET A 796 -33.37 40.08 -46.21
C MET A 796 -33.16 39.10 -45.04
N VAL A 797 -32.74 37.87 -45.33
CA VAL A 797 -32.54 36.81 -44.34
C VAL A 797 -31.53 37.19 -43.23
N PRO A 798 -30.33 37.78 -43.51
CA PRO A 798 -29.35 38.08 -42.46
C PRO A 798 -29.87 39.03 -41.37
N ALA A 799 -30.59 40.09 -41.74
CA ALA A 799 -31.14 41.05 -40.78
C ALA A 799 -32.23 40.44 -39.88
N LEU A 800 -32.91 39.39 -40.35
CA LEU A 800 -33.80 38.59 -39.51
C LEU A 800 -32.99 37.70 -38.55
N MET A 801 -31.90 37.07 -39.00
CA MET A 801 -31.05 36.25 -38.12
C MET A 801 -30.41 37.08 -36.98
N ASP A 802 -30.00 38.32 -37.27
CA ASP A 802 -29.53 39.26 -36.24
C ASP A 802 -30.61 39.53 -35.18
N LYS A 803 -31.89 39.66 -35.59
CA LYS A 803 -33.03 39.79 -34.67
C LYS A 803 -33.26 38.52 -33.85
N LEU A 804 -33.19 37.33 -34.47
CA LEU A 804 -33.39 36.04 -33.78
C LEU A 804 -32.27 35.71 -32.78
N THR A 805 -31.01 36.07 -33.09
CA THR A 805 -29.89 35.91 -32.13
C THR A 805 -29.97 36.88 -30.96
N ALA A 806 -30.53 38.09 -31.16
CA ALA A 806 -30.83 39.01 -30.06
C ALA A 806 -31.95 38.47 -29.16
N ILE A 807 -33.01 37.88 -29.74
CA ILE A 807 -34.10 37.22 -29.00
C ILE A 807 -33.57 36.03 -28.18
N LYS A 808 -32.78 35.11 -28.78
CA LYS A 808 -32.20 33.97 -28.04
C LYS A 808 -31.38 34.43 -26.83
N LYS A 809 -30.58 35.49 -26.97
CA LYS A 809 -29.80 36.08 -25.86
C LYS A 809 -30.68 36.69 -24.77
N HIS A 810 -31.86 37.23 -25.09
CA HIS A 810 -32.79 37.75 -24.10
C HIS A 810 -33.56 36.61 -23.40
N TYR A 811 -33.96 35.59 -24.14
CA TYR A 811 -34.60 34.39 -23.61
C TYR A 811 -33.68 33.69 -22.60
N HIS A 812 -32.42 33.42 -22.98
CA HIS A 812 -31.35 32.91 -22.10
C HIS A 812 -30.97 33.81 -20.92
N SER A 813 -31.46 35.06 -20.85
CA SER A 813 -31.28 35.94 -19.69
C SER A 813 -32.55 36.07 -18.83
N THR A 814 -33.58 35.29 -19.13
CA THR A 814 -34.94 35.43 -18.55
C THR A 814 -35.55 34.09 -18.15
N VAL A 815 -35.15 33.00 -18.82
CA VAL A 815 -35.63 31.63 -18.61
C VAL A 815 -34.44 30.74 -18.25
N ASP A 816 -34.56 29.98 -17.15
CA ASP A 816 -33.56 28.99 -16.74
C ASP A 816 -33.55 27.78 -17.70
N PRO A 817 -32.40 27.11 -17.92
CA PRO A 817 -32.31 25.96 -18.82
C PRO A 817 -33.18 24.78 -18.33
N PRO A 818 -33.85 24.04 -19.25
CA PRO A 818 -34.68 22.90 -18.89
C PRO A 818 -33.84 21.76 -18.30
N GLN A 819 -34.39 21.07 -17.29
CA GLN A 819 -33.69 19.97 -16.59
C GLN A 819 -33.39 18.76 -17.49
N ILE A 820 -34.17 18.57 -18.55
CA ILE A 820 -33.95 17.57 -19.59
C ILE A 820 -34.04 18.29 -20.95
N PRO A 821 -32.93 18.81 -21.49
CA PRO A 821 -32.93 19.47 -22.79
C PRO A 821 -33.05 18.44 -23.93
N VAL A 822 -33.91 18.71 -24.90
CA VAL A 822 -33.98 17.93 -26.15
C VAL A 822 -32.81 18.35 -27.05
N VAL A 823 -32.07 17.41 -27.64
CA VAL A 823 -30.80 17.72 -28.34
C VAL A 823 -30.97 17.86 -29.86
N THR A 824 -32.10 17.43 -30.43
CA THR A 824 -32.43 17.34 -31.87
C THR A 824 -31.98 18.53 -32.76
N LEU A 825 -31.95 19.77 -32.25
CA LEU A 825 -31.55 20.97 -33.00
C LEU A 825 -30.40 21.77 -32.35
N ASN A 826 -29.77 21.24 -31.30
CA ASN A 826 -28.70 21.94 -30.59
C ASN A 826 -27.45 22.05 -31.48
N ASN A 827 -26.95 23.28 -31.62
CA ASN A 827 -25.84 23.62 -32.53
C ASN A 827 -26.06 23.25 -34.02
N PHE A 828 -27.31 23.03 -34.46
CA PHE A 828 -27.64 22.72 -35.87
C PHE A 828 -26.92 23.66 -36.85
N ALA A 829 -26.22 23.09 -37.82
CA ALA A 829 -25.52 23.84 -38.86
C ALA A 829 -26.17 23.58 -40.22
N PHE A 830 -26.60 24.64 -40.91
CA PHE A 830 -27.07 24.57 -42.28
C PHE A 830 -25.91 24.67 -43.31
N ALA A 831 -24.82 25.35 -42.93
CA ALA A 831 -23.68 25.68 -43.79
C ALA A 831 -22.57 24.62 -43.73
#